data_AF-A0A9E5AP00-F1
#
_entry.id   AF-A0A9E5AP00-F1
#
_cell.length_a   1.000
_cell.length_b   1.000
_cell.length_c   1.000
_cell.angle_alpha   90.00
_cell.angle_beta   90.00
_cell.angle_gamma   90.00
#
_symmetry.space_group_name_H-M   'P 1'
#
loop_
_entity.id
_entity.type
_entity.pdbx_description
1 polymer ?
#
loop_
_entity_poly.entity_id
_entity_poly.type
_entity_poly.pdbx_seq_one_letter_code
_entity_poly.pdbx_strand_id
1 'polypeptide(L)'
;MNRFCPTCDTTVDVAVDADGVAAKCPRCQNPVLQAAEAVAEPAPACGTKGVVYVALGLVAAAVVAGWYWRSSAVPTTTRAVTTTAPATAQDWAAKLKSAELKAERAIPPGTADAAMVQAAKAAVDAAALVKTLRGLEKAGGIQKISLGQRRKHAVGSSAQLWQSAVAGQSQPVHPIEAAWLWRAMLQAHGSESSFVTETAGVHTPLMLSRTRLALRLANGTLIEPFSVTGIEPFATVALKQPRAVSDGEAMAMWLILRANVERLRGEFAAAYQDLNAADAVFPAYATTLFVRGVAQLDQRMHEQGLASCEAALAKQQDPLARLFLAEVAMAQEQPVKALQRCDEALAASPNLPEALVTKALVLIQRLQSLTEEQREATGVEISRLLELALKADPVPAGARAAKAQLLLIQKQDQVAENFLRQAVKDHKELEAALMLAEVYRSKKRSAEAAQVLQGVNAPLDDARVVMTWVQALMEDGKPDNALELLEKAIVLAPDNRTIALLRAQLLAESGKIKESIAALEGLQTGEDGDQIASLQAQLLLQDNQMDRAAAILVKLRVKKPADKKIALLLVVVWARGDKLAQADQLAAQLVADKVVIPMELAEIWLQARQMTRAVALLEKELAVDPPDPKAAATLAVMYVMQGRKADALALRDKAAPKLGDKADEFRKAVDEAIAAAEDEKKQRGEADVGDKPSEILAL
;
A
#
# COMPACT_ATOMS: atom_id res chain seq x y z
N MET A 1 -28.55 -19.51 -38.83
CA MET A 1 -27.28 -18.84 -38.45
C MET A 1 -27.33 -18.57 -36.96
N ASN A 2 -26.30 -18.97 -36.22
CA ASN A 2 -26.18 -18.67 -34.79
C ASN A 2 -26.03 -17.17 -34.57
N ARG A 3 -27.08 -16.53 -34.06
CA ARG A 3 -27.10 -15.10 -33.76
C ARG A 3 -27.41 -14.92 -32.28
N PHE A 4 -26.70 -13.99 -31.65
CA PHE A 4 -26.88 -13.67 -30.24
C PHE A 4 -28.09 -12.74 -30.06
N CYS A 5 -29.03 -13.12 -29.20
CA CYS A 5 -30.18 -12.28 -28.87
C CYS A 5 -29.91 -11.53 -27.55
N PRO A 6 -29.76 -10.19 -27.57
CA PRO A 6 -29.38 -9.44 -26.37
C PRO A 6 -30.51 -9.38 -25.33
N THR A 7 -31.76 -9.70 -25.69
CA THR A 7 -32.89 -9.66 -24.76
C THR A 7 -33.03 -10.93 -23.92
N CYS A 8 -32.55 -12.07 -24.42
CA CYS A 8 -32.63 -13.36 -23.71
C CYS A 8 -31.26 -14.02 -23.48
N ASP A 9 -30.18 -13.28 -23.73
CA ASP A 9 -28.79 -13.62 -23.46
C ASP A 9 -28.41 -15.05 -23.88
N THR A 10 -28.92 -15.47 -25.04
CA THR A 10 -28.69 -16.81 -25.59
C THR A 10 -28.46 -16.75 -27.08
N THR A 11 -27.57 -17.63 -27.56
CA THR A 11 -27.34 -17.84 -28.98
C THR A 11 -28.46 -18.70 -29.52
N VAL A 12 -29.23 -18.15 -30.47
CA VAL A 12 -30.34 -18.85 -31.11
C VAL A 12 -30.02 -19.07 -32.57
N ASP A 13 -30.41 -20.23 -33.09
CA ASP A 13 -30.28 -20.51 -34.51
C ASP A 13 -31.51 -19.95 -35.22
N VAL A 14 -31.29 -18.92 -36.04
CA VAL A 14 -32.36 -18.22 -36.74
C VAL A 14 -32.27 -18.48 -38.24
N ALA A 15 -33.40 -18.86 -38.84
CA ALA A 15 -33.53 -18.98 -40.29
C ALA A 15 -33.69 -17.56 -40.87
N VAL A 16 -32.85 -17.22 -41.84
CA VAL A 16 -32.92 -15.93 -42.55
C VAL A 16 -33.73 -16.17 -43.82
N ASP A 17 -34.67 -15.29 -44.15
CA ASP A 17 -35.35 -15.33 -45.44
C ASP A 17 -34.43 -14.85 -46.58
N ALA A 18 -34.85 -15.08 -47.83
CA ALA A 18 -34.04 -14.79 -49.01
C ALA A 18 -33.72 -13.30 -49.19
N ASP A 19 -34.44 -12.42 -48.49
CA ASP A 19 -34.30 -10.96 -48.56
C ASP A 19 -33.48 -10.39 -47.38
N GLY A 20 -33.01 -11.23 -46.45
CA GLY A 20 -32.07 -10.83 -45.39
C GLY A 20 -32.67 -9.96 -44.29
N VAL A 21 -34.00 -9.96 -44.11
CA VAL A 21 -34.70 -9.10 -43.13
C VAL A 21 -35.06 -9.91 -41.87
N ALA A 22 -34.98 -9.23 -40.73
CA ALA A 22 -34.84 -9.77 -39.38
C ALA A 22 -35.79 -10.93 -39.01
N ALA A 23 -35.22 -12.10 -38.73
CA ALA A 23 -35.92 -13.17 -38.05
C ALA A 23 -36.03 -12.86 -36.55
N LYS A 24 -37.26 -12.91 -36.02
CA LYS A 24 -37.56 -12.76 -34.59
C LYS A 24 -36.92 -13.92 -33.82
N CYS A 25 -36.40 -13.65 -32.63
CA CYS A 25 -35.91 -14.69 -31.74
C CYS A 25 -37.05 -15.71 -31.48
N PRO A 26 -36.87 -17.01 -31.74
CA PRO A 26 -37.92 -18.01 -31.54
C PRO A 26 -38.33 -18.16 -30.07
N ARG A 27 -37.50 -17.67 -29.15
CA ARG A 27 -37.70 -17.75 -27.70
C ARG A 27 -38.46 -16.57 -27.10
N CYS A 28 -38.22 -15.35 -27.58
CA CYS A 28 -38.81 -14.14 -27.00
C CYS A 28 -39.50 -13.21 -28.02
N GLN A 29 -39.54 -13.61 -29.29
CA GLN A 29 -40.15 -12.90 -30.43
C GLN A 29 -39.65 -11.48 -30.72
N ASN A 30 -38.58 -11.02 -30.06
CA ASN A 30 -37.95 -9.74 -30.35
C ASN A 30 -36.99 -9.82 -31.56
N PRO A 31 -36.83 -8.72 -32.32
CA PRO A 31 -35.96 -8.68 -33.49
C PRO A 31 -34.48 -8.83 -33.10
N VAL A 32 -33.74 -9.61 -33.88
CA VAL A 32 -32.29 -9.82 -33.71
C VAL A 32 -31.55 -8.84 -34.63
N LEU A 33 -30.76 -7.92 -34.07
CA LEU A 33 -30.12 -6.79 -34.79
C LEU A 33 -29.07 -7.25 -35.82
N GLN A 34 -29.03 -6.61 -36.99
CA GLN A 34 -27.97 -6.74 -38.01
C GLN A 34 -26.64 -6.21 -37.46
N ALA A 35 -25.53 -6.90 -37.79
CA ALA A 35 -24.20 -6.31 -37.69
C ALA A 35 -24.02 -5.37 -38.89
N ALA A 36 -23.60 -4.13 -38.65
CA ALA A 36 -23.26 -3.19 -39.71
C ALA A 36 -22.04 -3.69 -40.50
N GLU A 37 -22.20 -3.86 -41.81
CA GLU A 37 -21.11 -4.15 -42.74
C GLU A 37 -20.18 -2.93 -42.84
N ALA A 38 -18.89 -3.14 -42.65
CA ALA A 38 -17.86 -2.18 -42.98
C ALA A 38 -17.76 -2.07 -44.52
N VAL A 39 -18.22 -0.95 -45.07
CA VAL A 39 -18.02 -0.59 -46.47
C VAL A 39 -16.52 -0.32 -46.68
N ALA A 40 -15.89 -1.13 -47.52
CA ALA A 40 -14.56 -0.87 -48.04
C ALA A 40 -14.65 0.23 -49.11
N GLU A 41 -13.96 1.36 -48.89
CA GLU A 41 -13.71 2.35 -49.94
C GLU A 41 -12.42 2.00 -50.71
N PRO A 42 -12.37 2.23 -52.04
CA PRO A 42 -11.20 1.92 -52.86
C PRO A 42 -10.11 3.00 -52.76
N ALA A 43 -8.84 2.55 -52.77
CA ALA A 43 -7.66 3.41 -52.73
C ALA A 43 -7.56 4.36 -53.94
N PRO A 44 -7.05 5.60 -53.77
CA PRO A 44 -6.82 6.50 -54.90
C PRO A 44 -5.54 6.11 -55.65
N ALA A 45 -5.64 6.10 -56.98
CA ALA A 45 -4.53 5.90 -57.90
C ALA A 45 -3.48 7.03 -57.77
N CYS A 46 -2.22 6.66 -57.53
CA CYS A 46 -1.08 7.57 -57.64
C CYS A 46 -0.23 7.24 -58.87
N GLY A 47 0.06 8.28 -59.65
CA GLY A 47 0.65 8.24 -60.98
C GLY A 47 2.15 7.95 -61.05
N THR A 48 2.57 7.74 -62.30
CA THR A 48 3.83 7.18 -62.83
C THR A 48 5.08 8.06 -62.68
N LYS A 49 5.38 8.62 -61.50
CA LYS A 49 6.65 9.34 -61.25
C LYS A 49 7.43 8.90 -60.00
N GLY A 50 7.09 7.76 -59.39
CA GLY A 50 7.79 7.20 -58.21
C GLY A 50 8.71 6.00 -58.47
N VAL A 51 8.90 5.57 -59.73
CA VAL A 51 9.55 4.28 -60.05
C VAL A 51 11.09 4.35 -60.09
N VAL A 52 11.68 5.54 -60.07
CA VAL A 52 13.16 5.68 -60.16
C VAL A 52 13.86 5.77 -58.79
N TYR A 53 13.15 6.14 -57.71
CA TYR A 53 13.75 6.23 -56.36
C TYR A 53 13.65 4.94 -55.51
N VAL A 54 12.81 3.97 -55.92
CA VAL A 54 12.67 2.68 -55.20
C VAL A 54 13.76 1.66 -55.60
N ALA A 55 14.36 1.80 -56.79
CA ALA A 55 15.40 0.88 -57.27
C ALA A 55 16.79 1.10 -56.63
N LEU A 56 17.11 2.32 -56.18
CA LEU A 56 18.39 2.63 -55.51
C LEU A 56 18.37 2.34 -53.99
N GLY A 57 17.19 2.27 -53.36
CA GLY A 57 17.04 1.89 -51.95
C GLY A 57 17.17 0.39 -51.66
N LEU A 58 16.91 -0.47 -52.66
CA LEU A 58 16.94 -1.92 -52.48
C LEU A 58 18.34 -2.56 -52.56
N VAL A 59 19.34 -1.86 -53.13
CA VAL A 59 20.72 -2.34 -53.18
C VAL A 59 21.50 -2.00 -51.89
N ALA A 60 21.15 -0.91 -51.20
CA ALA A 60 21.76 -0.54 -49.92
C ALA A 60 21.23 -1.38 -48.74
N ALA A 61 19.98 -1.85 -48.79
CA ALA A 61 19.40 -2.71 -47.76
C ALA A 61 19.98 -4.15 -47.78
N ALA A 62 20.42 -4.64 -48.94
CA ALA A 62 21.01 -5.99 -49.07
C ALA A 62 22.42 -6.10 -48.47
N VAL A 63 23.20 -5.02 -48.47
CA VAL A 63 24.57 -5.00 -47.91
C VAL A 63 24.56 -4.88 -46.38
N VAL A 64 23.58 -4.17 -45.80
CA VAL A 64 23.41 -4.06 -44.34
C VAL A 64 22.80 -5.35 -43.75
N ALA A 65 21.86 -6.00 -44.46
CA ALA A 65 21.31 -7.28 -44.05
C ALA A 65 22.36 -8.42 -44.07
N GLY A 66 23.28 -8.41 -45.04
CA GLY A 66 24.37 -9.40 -45.13
C GLY A 66 25.43 -9.29 -44.03
N TRP A 67 25.64 -8.10 -43.46
CA TRP A 67 26.55 -7.90 -42.32
C TRP A 67 25.90 -8.26 -40.98
N TYR A 68 24.62 -7.93 -40.79
CA TYR A 68 23.89 -8.23 -39.55
C TYR A 68 23.64 -9.75 -39.37
N TRP A 69 23.51 -10.51 -40.46
CA TRP A 69 23.40 -11.98 -40.42
C TRP A 69 24.73 -12.70 -40.15
N ARG A 70 25.88 -12.07 -40.40
CA ARG A 70 27.21 -12.68 -40.17
C ARG A 70 27.73 -12.51 -38.73
N SER A 71 27.21 -11.55 -37.97
CA SER A 71 27.54 -11.33 -36.55
C SER A 71 26.51 -11.91 -35.57
N SER A 72 25.40 -12.48 -36.06
CA SER A 72 24.34 -13.11 -35.25
C SER A 72 24.27 -14.64 -35.43
N ALA A 73 25.33 -15.25 -35.97
CA ALA A 73 25.52 -16.70 -35.92
C ALA A 73 25.83 -17.15 -34.49
N VAL A 74 24.80 -17.20 -33.65
CA VAL A 74 24.78 -18.09 -32.48
C VAL A 74 24.93 -19.49 -33.05
N PRO A 75 25.97 -20.26 -32.68
CA PRO A 75 26.06 -21.64 -33.12
C PRO A 75 24.83 -22.37 -32.55
N THR A 76 23.93 -22.79 -33.44
CA THR A 76 22.92 -23.83 -33.18
C THR A 76 23.65 -25.15 -32.97
N THR A 77 24.42 -25.23 -31.89
CA THR A 77 24.54 -26.49 -31.19
C THR A 77 23.20 -26.68 -30.52
N THR A 78 22.36 -27.51 -31.13
CA THR A 78 21.44 -28.35 -30.38
C THR A 78 22.27 -29.05 -29.32
N ARG A 79 22.50 -28.38 -28.18
CA ARG A 79 22.80 -29.07 -26.94
C ARG A 79 21.56 -29.93 -26.76
N ALA A 80 21.71 -31.22 -27.01
CA ALA A 80 20.85 -32.21 -26.42
C ALA A 80 20.66 -31.76 -24.98
N VAL A 81 19.43 -31.32 -24.67
CA VAL A 81 19.02 -31.16 -23.29
C VAL A 81 19.25 -32.54 -22.75
N THR A 82 20.35 -32.72 -22.02
CA THR A 82 20.51 -33.86 -21.13
C THR A 82 19.27 -33.78 -20.27
N THR A 83 18.30 -34.62 -20.58
CA THR A 83 17.21 -34.98 -19.70
C THR A 83 17.91 -35.52 -18.47
N THR A 84 18.24 -34.64 -17.52
CA THR A 84 18.47 -35.07 -16.16
C THR A 84 17.19 -35.76 -15.79
N ALA A 85 17.27 -37.08 -15.63
CA ALA A 85 16.18 -37.92 -15.20
C ALA A 85 15.44 -37.21 -14.05
N PRO A 86 14.10 -37.25 -14.00
CA PRO A 86 13.38 -36.64 -12.91
C PRO A 86 13.91 -37.23 -11.60
N ALA A 87 14.47 -36.37 -10.74
CA ALA A 87 14.83 -36.76 -9.39
C ALA A 87 13.59 -37.42 -8.79
N THR A 88 13.72 -38.69 -8.44
CA THR A 88 12.64 -39.46 -7.82
C THR A 88 12.25 -38.78 -6.50
N ALA A 89 11.03 -39.04 -6.01
CA ALA A 89 10.47 -38.45 -4.80
C ALA A 89 11.34 -38.58 -3.52
N GLN A 90 12.47 -39.31 -3.58
CA GLN A 90 13.41 -39.51 -2.47
C GLN A 90 14.49 -38.42 -2.34
N ASP A 91 14.83 -37.66 -3.39
CA ASP A 91 15.98 -36.74 -3.35
C ASP A 91 15.70 -35.39 -2.66
N TRP A 92 14.49 -34.85 -2.78
CA TRP A 92 14.16 -33.56 -2.17
C TRP A 92 13.90 -33.66 -0.66
N ALA A 93 13.41 -34.81 -0.17
CA ALA A 93 13.16 -35.03 1.25
C ALA A 93 14.47 -35.04 2.07
N ALA A 94 15.55 -35.61 1.51
CA ALA A 94 16.88 -35.54 2.09
C ALA A 94 17.44 -34.11 2.10
N LYS A 95 17.25 -33.36 1.00
CA LYS A 95 17.63 -31.95 0.89
C LYS A 95 16.87 -31.06 1.88
N LEU A 96 15.58 -31.31 2.09
CA LEU A 96 14.78 -30.59 3.09
C LEU A 96 15.28 -30.87 4.52
N LYS A 97 15.67 -32.12 4.83
CA LYS A 97 16.31 -32.45 6.11
C LYS A 97 17.64 -31.72 6.30
N SER A 98 18.41 -31.53 5.23
CA SER A 98 19.68 -30.78 5.29
C SER A 98 19.50 -29.26 5.46
N ALA A 99 18.28 -28.74 5.29
CA ALA A 99 17.98 -27.32 5.50
C ALA A 99 17.73 -26.96 6.98
N GLU A 100 17.86 -27.92 7.90
CA GLU A 100 17.76 -27.74 9.36
C GLU A 100 16.46 -27.05 9.84
N LEU A 101 15.37 -27.17 9.07
CA LEU A 101 14.05 -26.70 9.49
C LEU A 101 13.60 -27.46 10.75
N LYS A 102 13.06 -26.75 11.75
CA LYS A 102 12.66 -27.32 13.04
C LYS A 102 11.14 -27.40 13.19
N ALA A 103 10.67 -28.36 13.99
CA ALA A 103 9.27 -28.53 14.37
C ALA A 103 8.33 -28.58 13.15
N GLU A 104 7.20 -27.86 13.21
CA GLU A 104 6.18 -27.84 12.15
C GLU A 104 6.74 -27.38 10.79
N ARG A 105 7.84 -26.61 10.77
CA ARG A 105 8.45 -26.13 9.53
C ARG A 105 9.13 -27.25 8.73
N ALA A 106 9.47 -28.36 9.39
CA ALA A 106 10.06 -29.54 8.77
C ALA A 106 9.01 -30.47 8.13
N ILE A 107 7.72 -30.25 8.37
CA ILE A 107 6.64 -31.10 7.86
C ILE A 107 6.45 -30.82 6.36
N PRO A 108 6.60 -31.84 5.48
CA PRO A 108 6.37 -31.65 4.06
C PRO A 108 4.89 -31.32 3.73
N PRO A 109 4.61 -30.49 2.71
CA PRO A 109 3.25 -30.12 2.30
C PRO A 109 2.35 -31.30 1.97
N GLY A 110 2.89 -32.38 1.40
CA GLY A 110 2.12 -33.57 1.02
C GLY A 110 1.84 -34.56 2.16
N THR A 111 2.19 -34.24 3.41
CA THR A 111 2.00 -35.16 4.55
C THR A 111 0.52 -35.44 4.79
N ALA A 112 0.15 -36.72 4.81
CA ALA A 112 -1.21 -37.19 5.10
C ALA A 112 -1.25 -37.95 6.44
N ASP A 113 -2.31 -37.75 7.22
CA ASP A 113 -2.55 -38.49 8.46
C ASP A 113 -3.48 -39.71 8.22
N ALA A 114 -3.69 -40.52 9.27
CA ALA A 114 -4.50 -41.73 9.16
C ALA A 114 -5.96 -41.46 8.77
N ALA A 115 -6.55 -40.37 9.27
CA ALA A 115 -7.94 -40.00 9.00
C ALA A 115 -8.12 -39.57 7.54
N MET A 116 -7.19 -38.76 7.03
CA MET A 116 -7.13 -38.34 5.63
C MET A 116 -6.97 -39.54 4.70
N VAL A 117 -6.06 -40.47 5.02
CA VAL A 117 -5.85 -41.70 4.23
C VAL A 117 -7.11 -42.57 4.22
N GLN A 118 -7.78 -42.72 5.36
CA GLN A 118 -9.04 -43.47 5.45
C GLN A 118 -10.14 -42.84 4.60
N ALA A 119 -10.29 -41.52 4.64
CA ALA A 119 -11.26 -40.79 3.84
C ALA A 119 -10.97 -40.90 2.34
N ALA A 120 -9.70 -40.81 1.94
CA ALA A 120 -9.29 -40.99 0.55
C ALA A 120 -9.64 -42.39 0.03
N LYS A 121 -9.38 -43.45 0.81
CA LYS A 121 -9.68 -44.85 0.46
C LYS A 121 -11.18 -45.17 0.42
N ALA A 122 -12.04 -44.33 0.98
CA ALA A 122 -13.48 -44.51 0.92
C ALA A 122 -14.08 -44.11 -0.44
N ALA A 123 -13.35 -43.37 -1.27
CA ALA A 123 -13.78 -43.05 -2.63
C ALA A 123 -13.68 -44.29 -3.54
N VAL A 124 -14.65 -44.45 -4.44
CA VAL A 124 -14.71 -45.59 -5.37
C VAL A 124 -13.69 -45.45 -6.51
N ASP A 125 -13.43 -44.22 -6.94
CA ASP A 125 -12.44 -43.88 -7.95
C ASP A 125 -11.92 -42.44 -7.77
N ALA A 126 -10.93 -42.06 -8.59
CA ALA A 126 -10.36 -40.71 -8.57
C ALA A 126 -11.38 -39.60 -8.89
N ALA A 127 -12.39 -39.88 -9.72
CA ALA A 127 -13.41 -38.90 -10.09
C ALA A 127 -14.37 -38.62 -8.92
N ALA A 128 -14.77 -39.66 -8.19
CA ALA A 128 -15.54 -39.58 -6.97
C ALA A 128 -14.76 -38.82 -5.88
N LEU A 129 -13.46 -39.07 -5.74
CA LEU A 129 -12.60 -38.34 -4.81
C LEU A 129 -12.53 -36.84 -5.12
N VAL A 130 -12.33 -36.49 -6.39
CA VAL A 130 -12.34 -35.10 -6.85
C VAL A 130 -13.70 -34.44 -6.61
N LYS A 131 -14.80 -35.16 -6.81
CA LYS A 131 -16.15 -34.68 -6.49
C LYS A 131 -16.31 -34.39 -5.00
N THR A 132 -15.77 -35.24 -4.12
CA THR A 132 -15.77 -35.03 -2.67
C THR A 132 -14.99 -33.76 -2.28
N LEU A 133 -13.78 -33.58 -2.84
CA LEU A 133 -12.96 -32.38 -2.59
C LEU A 133 -13.67 -31.09 -3.03
N ARG A 134 -14.32 -31.11 -4.19
CA ARG A 134 -15.19 -30.00 -4.64
C ARG A 134 -16.41 -29.79 -3.74
N GLY A 135 -16.91 -30.85 -3.10
CA GLY A 135 -17.97 -30.75 -2.11
C GLY A 135 -17.55 -29.93 -0.89
N LEU A 136 -16.30 -30.11 -0.42
CA LEU A 136 -15.75 -29.32 0.69
C LEU A 136 -15.63 -27.84 0.33
N GLU A 137 -15.25 -27.51 -0.90
CA GLU A 137 -15.23 -26.12 -1.40
C GLU A 137 -16.64 -25.50 -1.36
N LYS A 138 -17.63 -26.20 -1.94
CA LYS A 138 -19.03 -25.73 -1.95
C LYS A 138 -19.64 -25.57 -0.56
N ALA A 139 -19.27 -26.44 0.38
CA ALA A 139 -19.70 -26.36 1.77
C ALA A 139 -18.94 -25.28 2.57
N GLY A 140 -17.96 -24.62 1.96
CA GLY A 140 -17.15 -23.58 2.60
C GLY A 140 -16.08 -24.11 3.56
N GLY A 141 -15.78 -25.42 3.54
CA GLY A 141 -14.69 -25.99 4.34
C GLY A 141 -13.29 -25.60 3.83
N ILE A 142 -13.17 -25.35 2.52
CA ILE A 142 -11.95 -24.80 1.91
C ILE A 142 -12.37 -23.64 1.00
N GLN A 143 -11.81 -22.46 1.21
CA GLN A 143 -12.11 -21.28 0.40
C GLN A 143 -10.82 -20.70 -0.18
N LYS A 144 -10.87 -20.18 -1.40
CA LYS A 144 -9.70 -19.51 -1.98
C LYS A 144 -9.36 -18.27 -1.16
N ILE A 145 -8.11 -18.18 -0.72
CA ILE A 145 -7.65 -17.05 0.08
C ILE A 145 -7.76 -15.70 -0.66
N SER A 146 -8.35 -14.69 -0.02
CA SER A 146 -8.40 -13.32 -0.52
C SER A 146 -7.07 -12.58 -0.29
N LEU A 147 -6.81 -11.49 -1.01
CA LEU A 147 -5.57 -10.72 -0.88
C LEU A 147 -5.34 -10.21 0.55
N GLY A 148 -6.37 -9.67 1.22
CA GLY A 148 -6.30 -9.16 2.59
C GLY A 148 -6.02 -10.23 3.64
N GLN A 149 -6.46 -11.47 3.39
CA GLN A 149 -6.24 -12.60 4.30
C GLN A 149 -4.81 -13.18 4.24
N ARG A 150 -4.04 -12.93 3.16
CA ARG A 150 -2.73 -13.56 2.92
C ARG A 150 -1.71 -13.32 4.03
N ARG A 151 -1.72 -12.13 4.65
CA ARG A 151 -0.79 -11.79 5.74
C ARG A 151 -1.02 -12.64 7.00
N LYS A 152 -2.26 -13.04 7.23
CA LYS A 152 -2.66 -13.81 8.43
C LYS A 152 -2.68 -15.32 8.18
N HIS A 153 -2.60 -15.75 6.93
CA HIS A 153 -2.62 -17.16 6.56
C HIS A 153 -1.49 -17.96 7.20
N ALA A 154 -1.78 -19.12 7.77
CA ALA A 154 -0.73 -20.05 8.20
C ALA A 154 -0.59 -21.12 7.12
N VAL A 155 0.55 -21.11 6.41
CA VAL A 155 0.80 -22.09 5.34
C VAL A 155 1.00 -23.47 5.95
N GLY A 156 0.10 -24.40 5.63
CA GLY A 156 0.00 -25.70 6.28
C GLY A 156 0.32 -26.90 5.39
N SER A 157 0.45 -28.06 6.02
CA SER A 157 0.49 -29.36 5.35
C SER A 157 -0.91 -29.86 4.98
N SER A 158 -0.97 -30.84 4.07
CA SER A 158 -2.23 -31.45 3.61
C SER A 158 -3.04 -32.04 4.77
N ALA A 159 -2.41 -32.71 5.73
CA ALA A 159 -3.08 -33.23 6.92
C ALA A 159 -3.73 -32.13 7.77
N GLN A 160 -3.02 -31.03 8.02
CA GLN A 160 -3.55 -29.90 8.80
C GLN A 160 -4.75 -29.26 8.09
N LEU A 161 -4.64 -29.03 6.78
CA LEU A 161 -5.74 -28.47 5.97
C LEU A 161 -6.96 -29.39 5.96
N TRP A 162 -6.73 -30.71 5.83
CA TRP A 162 -7.79 -31.72 5.90
C TRP A 162 -8.52 -31.70 7.24
N GLN A 163 -7.78 -31.73 8.35
CA GLN A 163 -8.34 -31.71 9.71
C GLN A 163 -9.22 -30.49 9.95
N SER A 164 -8.76 -29.29 9.59
CA SER A 164 -9.56 -28.08 9.72
C SER A 164 -10.82 -28.10 8.85
N ALA A 165 -10.69 -28.55 7.60
CA ALA A 165 -11.83 -28.61 6.67
C ALA A 165 -12.92 -29.57 7.17
N VAL A 166 -12.56 -30.76 7.68
CA VAL A 166 -13.55 -31.73 8.20
C VAL A 166 -14.13 -31.34 9.56
N ALA A 167 -13.43 -30.50 10.33
CA ALA A 167 -13.93 -29.94 11.58
C ALA A 167 -14.97 -28.81 11.37
N GLY A 168 -15.33 -28.50 10.12
CA GLY A 168 -16.25 -27.42 9.78
C GLY A 168 -15.65 -26.03 9.96
N GLN A 169 -14.33 -25.92 10.13
CA GLN A 169 -13.64 -24.64 10.18
C GLN A 169 -13.36 -24.19 8.75
N SER A 170 -14.00 -23.10 8.32
CA SER A 170 -13.66 -22.48 7.03
C SER A 170 -12.24 -21.96 7.07
N GLN A 171 -11.39 -22.49 6.19
CA GLN A 171 -10.00 -22.06 6.06
C GLN A 171 -9.78 -21.41 4.70
N PRO A 172 -9.26 -20.17 4.64
CA PRO A 172 -8.72 -19.64 3.40
C PRO A 172 -7.46 -20.43 3.03
N VAL A 173 -7.35 -20.90 1.79
CA VAL A 173 -6.26 -21.74 1.33
C VAL A 173 -5.68 -21.18 0.03
N HIS A 174 -4.35 -21.18 -0.09
CA HIS A 174 -3.68 -20.80 -1.32
C HIS A 174 -3.79 -21.92 -2.38
N PRO A 175 -3.93 -21.60 -3.68
CA PRO A 175 -4.01 -22.62 -4.73
C PRO A 175 -2.88 -23.66 -4.72
N ILE A 176 -1.66 -23.27 -4.35
CA ILE A 176 -0.50 -24.17 -4.23
C ILE A 176 -0.71 -25.22 -3.12
N GLU A 177 -1.22 -24.79 -1.96
CA GLU A 177 -1.53 -25.71 -0.85
C GLU A 177 -2.67 -26.65 -1.20
N ALA A 178 -3.71 -26.12 -1.84
CA ALA A 178 -4.82 -26.93 -2.32
C ALA A 178 -4.35 -27.98 -3.35
N ALA A 179 -3.42 -27.64 -4.25
CA ALA A 179 -2.83 -28.60 -5.18
C ALA A 179 -2.08 -29.72 -4.45
N TRP A 180 -1.34 -29.39 -3.39
CA TRP A 180 -0.67 -30.39 -2.54
C TRP A 180 -1.67 -31.28 -1.79
N LEU A 181 -2.73 -30.70 -1.22
CA LEU A 181 -3.81 -31.45 -0.56
C LEU A 181 -4.47 -32.44 -1.52
N TRP A 182 -4.84 -31.98 -2.71
CA TRP A 182 -5.50 -32.82 -3.72
C TRP A 182 -4.58 -33.95 -4.17
N ARG A 183 -3.29 -33.65 -4.38
CA ARG A 183 -2.29 -34.66 -4.72
C ARG A 183 -2.13 -35.71 -3.62
N ALA A 184 -2.05 -35.29 -2.36
CA ALA A 184 -1.92 -36.20 -1.22
C ALA A 184 -3.14 -37.12 -1.07
N MET A 185 -4.36 -36.60 -1.27
CA MET A 185 -5.58 -37.43 -1.31
C MET A 185 -5.56 -38.45 -2.45
N LEU A 186 -5.21 -38.02 -3.67
CA LEU A 186 -5.11 -38.90 -4.83
C LEU A 186 -4.07 -40.01 -4.61
N GLN A 187 -2.91 -39.65 -4.07
CA GLN A 187 -1.85 -40.60 -3.74
C GLN A 187 -2.31 -41.59 -2.65
N ALA A 188 -3.00 -41.13 -1.61
CA ALA A 188 -3.52 -42.00 -0.54
C ALA A 188 -4.62 -42.97 -1.03
N HIS A 189 -5.40 -42.56 -2.04
CA HIS A 189 -6.34 -43.41 -2.76
C HIS A 189 -5.65 -44.39 -3.72
N GLY A 190 -4.37 -44.18 -4.07
CA GLY A 190 -3.62 -45.01 -5.01
C GLY A 190 -3.70 -44.54 -6.48
N SER A 191 -4.14 -43.30 -6.71
CA SER A 191 -4.21 -42.69 -8.04
C SER A 191 -2.96 -41.86 -8.35
N GLU A 192 -2.35 -42.13 -9.50
CA GLU A 192 -1.21 -41.35 -9.98
C GLU A 192 -1.61 -39.97 -10.48
N SER A 193 -0.82 -38.97 -10.11
CA SER A 193 -0.98 -37.59 -10.59
C SER A 193 0.37 -36.87 -10.62
N SER A 194 0.47 -35.86 -11.49
CA SER A 194 1.66 -35.00 -11.63
C SER A 194 1.26 -33.53 -11.59
N PHE A 195 2.12 -32.67 -11.06
CA PHE A 195 1.88 -31.22 -11.10
C PHE A 195 2.09 -30.67 -12.51
N VAL A 196 1.26 -29.71 -12.88
CA VAL A 196 1.32 -29.02 -14.17
C VAL A 196 1.06 -27.54 -13.95
N THR A 197 1.79 -26.69 -14.66
CA THR A 197 1.58 -25.24 -14.66
C THR A 197 1.54 -24.68 -16.09
N GLU A 198 0.99 -23.49 -16.23
CA GLU A 198 0.90 -22.74 -17.48
C GLU A 198 2.23 -22.02 -17.75
N THR A 199 2.80 -22.16 -18.96
CA THR A 199 4.05 -21.47 -19.34
C THR A 199 3.84 -20.35 -20.34
N ALA A 200 2.62 -20.14 -20.83
CA ALA A 200 2.28 -19.06 -21.75
C ALA A 200 1.16 -18.18 -21.18
N GLY A 201 1.29 -16.86 -21.38
CA GLY A 201 0.33 -15.86 -20.89
C GLY A 201 0.85 -15.07 -19.68
N VAL A 202 -0.05 -14.35 -19.02
CA VAL A 202 0.27 -13.45 -17.88
C VAL A 202 0.49 -14.24 -16.57
N HIS A 203 0.18 -15.55 -16.57
CA HIS A 203 0.35 -16.46 -15.43
C HIS A 203 1.77 -17.02 -15.33
N THR A 204 2.77 -16.13 -15.38
CA THR A 204 4.18 -16.52 -15.27
C THR A 204 4.61 -16.66 -13.79
N PRO A 205 5.61 -17.51 -13.48
CA PRO A 205 5.81 -18.05 -12.14
C PRO A 205 6.69 -17.20 -11.20
N LEU A 206 7.17 -16.00 -11.59
CA LEU A 206 7.87 -15.14 -10.60
C LEU A 206 6.91 -14.58 -9.56
N MET A 207 5.68 -14.28 -9.98
CA MET A 207 4.60 -13.83 -9.10
C MET A 207 3.69 -15.00 -8.73
N LEU A 208 3.98 -15.65 -7.59
CA LEU A 208 3.21 -16.80 -7.07
C LEU A 208 1.70 -16.53 -6.94
N SER A 209 1.31 -15.25 -6.82
CA SER A 209 -0.08 -14.80 -6.72
C SER A 209 -0.93 -15.12 -7.97
N ARG A 210 -0.29 -15.35 -9.12
CA ARG A 210 -0.94 -15.64 -10.41
C ARG A 210 -0.58 -17.02 -10.96
N THR A 211 0.25 -17.80 -10.25
CA THR A 211 0.64 -19.14 -10.69
C THR A 211 -0.52 -20.10 -10.59
N ARG A 212 -0.87 -20.74 -11.71
CA ARG A 212 -1.85 -21.82 -11.77
C ARG A 212 -1.12 -23.15 -11.63
N LEU A 213 -1.21 -23.76 -10.46
CA LEU A 213 -0.70 -25.10 -10.20
C LEU A 213 -1.86 -26.08 -10.22
N ALA A 214 -1.88 -26.93 -11.25
CA ALA A 214 -2.89 -27.95 -11.49
C ALA A 214 -2.30 -29.35 -11.31
N LEU A 215 -3.18 -30.35 -11.33
CA LEU A 215 -2.83 -31.77 -11.36
C LEU A 215 -3.24 -32.39 -12.68
N ARG A 216 -2.38 -33.25 -13.23
CA ARG A 216 -2.70 -34.13 -14.36
C ARG A 216 -2.77 -35.56 -13.87
N LEU A 217 -3.94 -36.18 -14.02
CA LEU A 217 -4.15 -37.60 -13.73
C LEU A 217 -3.51 -38.48 -14.82
N ALA A 218 -3.30 -39.76 -14.51
CA ALA A 218 -2.80 -40.75 -15.47
C ALA A 218 -3.62 -40.83 -16.78
N ASN A 219 -4.93 -40.59 -16.71
CA ASN A 219 -5.82 -40.56 -17.89
C ASN A 219 -5.75 -39.24 -18.70
N GLY A 220 -4.84 -38.32 -18.35
CA GLY A 220 -4.66 -37.03 -19.01
C GLY A 220 -5.58 -35.90 -18.52
N THR A 221 -6.53 -36.20 -17.62
CA THR A 221 -7.46 -35.19 -17.08
C THR A 221 -6.70 -34.14 -16.27
N LEU A 222 -6.94 -32.86 -16.59
CA LEU A 222 -6.43 -31.73 -15.82
C LEU A 222 -7.43 -31.32 -14.74
N ILE A 223 -6.90 -31.08 -13.55
CA ILE A 223 -7.67 -30.75 -12.36
C ILE A 223 -7.04 -29.55 -11.68
N GLU A 224 -7.81 -28.47 -11.58
CA GLU A 224 -7.42 -27.28 -10.82
C GLU A 224 -8.15 -27.25 -9.47
N PRO A 225 -7.46 -26.93 -8.36
CA PRO A 225 -8.07 -26.89 -7.04
C PRO A 225 -9.11 -25.77 -6.85
N PHE A 226 -8.99 -24.66 -7.59
CA PHE A 226 -9.94 -23.54 -7.57
C PHE A 226 -10.22 -23.06 -9.00
N SER A 227 -11.47 -22.72 -9.32
CA SER A 227 -11.79 -22.09 -10.61
C SER A 227 -11.28 -20.64 -10.67
N VAL A 228 -10.92 -20.18 -11.88
CA VAL A 228 -10.32 -18.85 -12.09
C VAL A 228 -11.37 -17.74 -12.16
N THR A 229 -12.63 -18.06 -12.45
CA THR A 229 -13.68 -17.07 -12.68
C THR A 229 -14.91 -17.44 -11.86
N GLY A 230 -15.49 -16.48 -11.13
CA GLY A 230 -16.83 -16.61 -10.53
C GLY A 230 -17.97 -16.73 -11.56
N ILE A 231 -17.67 -17.20 -12.77
CA ILE A 231 -18.57 -17.57 -13.85
C ILE A 231 -18.49 -19.09 -13.92
N GLU A 232 -19.66 -19.75 -13.84
CA GLU A 232 -19.95 -21.18 -13.69
C GLU A 232 -18.81 -22.20 -13.45
N PRO A 233 -19.01 -23.22 -12.59
CA PRO A 233 -17.99 -24.21 -12.19
C PRO A 233 -17.45 -25.14 -13.31
N PHE A 234 -17.80 -24.91 -14.57
CA PHE A 234 -17.71 -25.91 -15.64
C PHE A 234 -17.05 -25.43 -16.94
N ALA A 235 -16.57 -24.19 -17.04
CA ALA A 235 -15.72 -23.83 -18.17
C ALA A 235 -14.32 -24.44 -17.97
N THR A 236 -13.98 -25.45 -18.75
CA THR A 236 -12.60 -25.94 -18.92
C THR A 236 -11.72 -24.80 -19.43
N VAL A 237 -11.15 -24.01 -18.53
CA VAL A 237 -10.09 -23.06 -18.89
C VAL A 237 -8.80 -23.87 -19.04
N ALA A 238 -8.54 -24.33 -20.26
CA ALA A 238 -7.31 -25.03 -20.59
C ALA A 238 -6.09 -24.17 -20.21
N LEU A 239 -5.17 -24.72 -19.43
CA LEU A 239 -3.84 -24.14 -19.24
C LEU A 239 -3.22 -23.91 -20.63
N LYS A 240 -2.78 -22.69 -20.94
CA LYS A 240 -2.10 -22.41 -22.21
C LYS A 240 -0.67 -22.95 -22.13
N GLN A 241 -0.34 -23.89 -23.00
CA GLN A 241 0.97 -24.54 -23.02
C GLN A 241 1.33 -25.15 -21.64
N PRO A 242 0.61 -26.20 -21.21
CA PRO A 242 0.85 -26.81 -19.91
C PRO A 242 2.21 -27.51 -19.86
N ARG A 243 3.05 -27.17 -18.88
CA ARG A 243 4.33 -27.82 -18.59
C ARG A 243 4.26 -28.64 -17.30
N ALA A 244 4.89 -29.81 -17.30
CA ALA A 244 5.08 -30.60 -16.10
C ALA A 244 5.96 -29.87 -15.07
N VAL A 245 5.56 -29.94 -13.81
CA VAL A 245 6.27 -29.39 -12.65
C VAL A 245 6.77 -30.56 -11.81
N SER A 246 8.06 -30.58 -11.50
CA SER A 246 8.64 -31.62 -10.66
C SER A 246 8.22 -31.46 -9.20
N ASP A 247 8.29 -32.53 -8.41
CA ASP A 247 7.98 -32.47 -6.97
C ASP A 247 8.89 -31.49 -6.22
N GLY A 248 10.17 -31.42 -6.60
CA GLY A 248 11.11 -30.45 -6.05
C GLY A 248 10.76 -29.00 -6.40
N GLU A 249 10.32 -28.75 -7.64
CA GLU A 249 9.85 -27.42 -8.05
C GLU A 249 8.57 -27.02 -7.29
N ALA A 250 7.58 -27.92 -7.21
CA ALA A 250 6.35 -27.67 -6.45
C ALA A 250 6.61 -27.50 -4.93
N MET A 251 7.63 -28.16 -4.40
CA MET A 251 8.09 -27.99 -3.02
C MET A 251 8.70 -26.61 -2.81
N ALA A 252 9.58 -26.19 -3.72
CA ALA A 252 10.16 -24.85 -3.69
C ALA A 252 9.08 -23.77 -3.77
N MET A 253 8.07 -23.93 -4.64
CA MET A 253 6.92 -23.03 -4.72
C MET A 253 6.16 -22.92 -3.38
N TRP A 254 5.98 -24.03 -2.66
CA TRP A 254 5.32 -24.04 -1.35
C TRP A 254 6.19 -23.35 -0.28
N LEU A 255 7.49 -23.61 -0.24
CA LEU A 255 8.43 -22.92 0.67
C LEU A 255 8.46 -21.41 0.40
N ILE A 256 8.46 -20.99 -0.87
CA ILE A 256 8.44 -19.57 -1.24
C ILE A 256 7.10 -18.92 -0.90
N LEU A 257 5.98 -19.65 -0.99
CA LEU A 257 4.68 -19.19 -0.50
C LEU A 257 4.74 -18.92 1.02
N ARG A 258 5.29 -19.85 1.79
CA ARG A 258 5.47 -19.69 3.24
C ARG A 258 6.38 -18.51 3.57
N ALA A 259 7.52 -18.40 2.89
CA ALA A 259 8.42 -17.25 3.00
C ALA A 259 7.73 -15.91 2.68
N ASN A 260 6.83 -15.88 1.68
CA ASN A 260 6.08 -14.67 1.36
C ASN A 260 5.10 -14.26 2.47
N VAL A 261 4.44 -15.22 3.10
CA VAL A 261 3.55 -14.97 4.23
C VAL A 261 4.36 -14.46 5.43
N GLU A 262 5.48 -15.11 5.75
CA GLU A 262 6.39 -14.72 6.82
C GLU A 262 6.96 -13.31 6.58
N ARG A 263 7.36 -13.00 5.33
CA ARG A 263 7.77 -11.65 4.90
C ARG A 263 6.68 -10.61 5.16
N LEU A 264 5.43 -10.89 4.79
CA LEU A 264 4.31 -9.98 5.04
C LEU A 264 4.05 -9.76 6.54
N ARG A 265 4.42 -10.71 7.40
CA ARG A 265 4.38 -10.57 8.86
C ARG A 265 5.60 -9.85 9.44
N GLY A 266 6.62 -9.57 8.63
CA GLY A 266 7.90 -8.99 9.07
C GLY A 266 8.86 -10.01 9.67
N GLU A 267 8.56 -11.30 9.57
CA GLU A 267 9.37 -12.41 10.07
C GLU A 267 10.49 -12.75 9.07
N PHE A 268 11.33 -11.78 8.71
CA PHE A 268 12.32 -11.91 7.63
C PHE A 268 13.33 -13.05 7.85
N ALA A 269 13.73 -13.31 9.09
CA ALA A 269 14.62 -14.41 9.41
C ALA A 269 13.99 -15.77 9.07
N ALA A 270 12.71 -15.95 9.36
CA ALA A 270 11.96 -17.14 8.98
C ALA A 270 11.85 -17.22 7.45
N ALA A 271 11.49 -16.11 6.80
CA ALA A 271 11.37 -16.05 5.35
C ALA A 271 12.67 -16.47 4.65
N TYR A 272 13.82 -15.99 5.13
CA TYR A 272 15.11 -16.38 4.55
C TYR A 272 15.48 -17.84 4.79
N GLN A 273 15.11 -18.44 5.92
CA GLN A 273 15.30 -19.88 6.14
C GLN A 273 14.53 -20.70 5.10
N ASP A 274 13.29 -20.32 4.81
CA ASP A 274 12.47 -20.98 3.80
C ASP A 274 12.97 -20.77 2.37
N LEU A 275 13.42 -19.55 2.04
CA LEU A 275 14.04 -19.27 0.75
C LEU A 275 15.34 -20.07 0.55
N ASN A 276 16.14 -20.22 1.61
CA ASN A 276 17.35 -21.05 1.56
C ASN A 276 17.01 -22.54 1.42
N ALA A 277 15.95 -23.02 2.10
CA ALA A 277 15.44 -24.37 1.92
C ALA A 277 14.92 -24.58 0.48
N ALA A 278 14.25 -23.59 -0.10
CA ALA A 278 13.77 -23.63 -1.48
C ALA A 278 14.96 -23.72 -2.47
N ASP A 279 16.02 -22.95 -2.26
CA ASP A 279 17.26 -23.02 -3.05
C ASP A 279 17.96 -24.39 -2.92
N ALA A 280 17.95 -24.99 -1.73
CA ALA A 280 18.53 -26.32 -1.52
C ALA A 280 17.75 -27.42 -2.27
N VAL A 281 16.42 -27.33 -2.26
CA VAL A 281 15.52 -28.29 -2.93
C VAL A 281 15.55 -28.12 -4.45
N PHE A 282 15.45 -26.88 -4.93
CA PHE A 282 15.41 -26.53 -6.36
C PHE A 282 16.36 -25.35 -6.65
N PRO A 283 17.66 -25.64 -6.90
CA PRO A 283 18.66 -24.61 -7.09
C PRO A 283 18.43 -23.72 -8.30
N ALA A 284 18.90 -22.47 -8.21
CA ALA A 284 18.83 -21.47 -9.29
C ALA A 284 17.41 -21.14 -9.77
N TYR A 285 16.40 -21.32 -8.90
CA TYR A 285 15.02 -20.99 -9.21
C TYR A 285 14.79 -19.48 -9.25
N ALA A 286 14.28 -18.98 -10.37
CA ALA A 286 14.08 -17.55 -10.58
C ALA A 286 13.08 -16.97 -9.57
N THR A 287 12.02 -17.69 -9.22
CA THR A 287 11.01 -17.26 -8.24
C THR A 287 11.59 -17.08 -6.84
N THR A 288 12.53 -17.94 -6.41
CA THR A 288 13.21 -17.78 -5.11
C THR A 288 14.02 -16.49 -5.07
N LEU A 289 14.78 -16.20 -6.14
CA LEU A 289 15.54 -14.96 -6.26
C LEU A 289 14.65 -13.73 -6.27
N PHE A 290 13.51 -13.78 -6.97
CA PHE A 290 12.58 -12.66 -7.03
C PHE A 290 11.98 -12.37 -5.66
N VAL A 291 11.48 -13.39 -4.96
CA VAL A 291 10.90 -13.21 -3.62
C VAL A 291 11.95 -12.80 -2.58
N ARG A 292 13.19 -13.28 -2.71
CA ARG A 292 14.34 -12.77 -1.94
C ARG A 292 14.55 -11.28 -2.19
N GLY A 293 14.52 -10.86 -3.44
CA GLY A 293 14.62 -9.45 -3.82
C GLY A 293 13.50 -8.59 -3.23
N VAL A 294 12.25 -9.06 -3.30
CA VAL A 294 11.10 -8.40 -2.65
C VAL A 294 11.30 -8.29 -1.14
N ALA A 295 11.75 -9.36 -0.46
CA ALA A 295 12.03 -9.33 0.98
C ALA A 295 13.15 -8.33 1.34
N GLN A 296 14.16 -8.18 0.48
CA GLN A 296 15.23 -7.20 0.63
C GLN A 296 14.71 -5.77 0.42
N LEU A 297 13.83 -5.55 -0.55
CA LEU A 297 13.18 -4.25 -0.79
C LEU A 297 12.33 -3.83 0.42
N ASP A 298 11.56 -4.75 0.99
CA ASP A 298 10.76 -4.50 2.21
C ASP A 298 11.64 -4.14 3.43
N GLN A 299 12.88 -4.64 3.46
CA GLN A 299 13.90 -4.30 4.47
C GLN A 299 14.75 -3.08 4.08
N ARG A 300 14.37 -2.33 3.03
CA ARG A 300 15.08 -1.15 2.52
C ARG A 300 16.48 -1.41 1.97
N MET A 301 16.82 -2.65 1.70
CA MET A 301 18.05 -3.02 1.02
C MET A 301 17.86 -2.80 -0.49
N HIS A 302 17.60 -1.56 -0.91
CA HIS A 302 17.08 -1.25 -2.25
C HIS A 302 17.97 -1.77 -3.38
N GLU A 303 19.28 -1.52 -3.30
CA GLU A 303 20.22 -1.97 -4.33
C GLU A 303 20.29 -3.49 -4.42
N GLN A 304 20.39 -4.17 -3.27
CA GLN A 304 20.45 -5.64 -3.22
C GLN A 304 19.13 -6.27 -3.68
N GLY A 305 18.00 -5.69 -3.25
CA GLY A 305 16.67 -6.17 -3.62
C GLY A 305 16.40 -6.04 -5.11
N LEU A 306 16.71 -4.88 -5.69
CA LEU A 306 16.64 -4.70 -7.14
C LEU A 306 17.58 -5.65 -7.87
N ALA A 307 18.83 -5.82 -7.43
CA ALA A 307 19.78 -6.74 -8.06
C ALA A 307 19.28 -8.20 -8.05
N SER A 308 18.69 -8.67 -6.93
CA SER A 308 18.08 -9.99 -6.83
C SER A 308 16.87 -10.16 -7.77
N CYS A 309 16.00 -9.15 -7.86
CA CYS A 309 14.88 -9.15 -8.79
C CYS A 309 15.33 -9.15 -10.25
N GLU A 310 16.35 -8.38 -10.61
CA GLU A 310 16.94 -8.38 -11.95
C GLU A 310 17.61 -9.72 -12.29
N ALA A 311 18.31 -10.33 -11.32
CA ALA A 311 18.90 -11.66 -11.49
C ALA A 311 17.82 -12.74 -11.73
N ALA A 312 16.65 -12.59 -11.11
CA ALA A 312 15.50 -13.44 -11.39
C ALA A 312 14.96 -13.22 -12.82
N LEU A 313 14.77 -11.97 -13.23
CA LEU A 313 14.29 -11.62 -14.57
C LEU A 313 15.26 -12.03 -15.68
N ALA A 314 16.56 -12.01 -15.42
CA ALA A 314 17.58 -12.52 -16.34
C ALA A 314 17.47 -14.04 -16.58
N LYS A 315 16.96 -14.79 -15.59
CA LYS A 315 16.70 -16.24 -15.72
C LYS A 315 15.35 -16.52 -16.34
N GLN A 316 14.34 -15.72 -15.98
CA GLN A 316 12.98 -15.92 -16.41
C GLN A 316 12.29 -14.57 -16.65
N GLN A 317 12.02 -14.28 -17.90
CA GLN A 317 11.28 -13.07 -18.27
C GLN A 317 9.82 -13.19 -17.84
N ASP A 318 9.34 -12.20 -17.11
CA ASP A 318 7.98 -12.14 -16.58
C ASP A 318 7.49 -10.67 -16.65
N PRO A 319 6.42 -10.37 -17.40
CA PRO A 319 5.91 -9.00 -17.55
C PRO A 319 5.38 -8.39 -16.24
N LEU A 320 4.78 -9.20 -15.37
CA LEU A 320 4.23 -8.72 -14.08
C LEU A 320 5.33 -8.45 -13.07
N ALA A 321 6.39 -9.24 -13.06
CA ALA A 321 7.57 -8.97 -12.25
C ALA A 321 8.25 -7.66 -12.67
N ARG A 322 8.29 -7.35 -13.97
CA ARG A 322 8.76 -6.03 -14.45
C ARG A 322 7.82 -4.90 -14.06
N LEU A 323 6.51 -5.14 -14.11
CA LEU A 323 5.52 -4.17 -13.63
C LEU A 323 5.71 -3.86 -12.15
N PHE A 324 5.96 -4.87 -11.31
CA PHE A 324 6.32 -4.67 -9.91
C PHE A 324 7.56 -3.77 -9.77
N LEU A 325 8.60 -3.97 -10.59
CA LEU A 325 9.76 -3.06 -10.59
C LEU A 325 9.43 -1.64 -11.08
N ALA A 326 8.44 -1.49 -11.96
CA ALA A 326 7.92 -0.18 -12.34
C ALA A 326 7.26 0.52 -11.14
N GLU A 327 6.42 -0.19 -10.38
CA GLU A 327 5.76 0.30 -9.17
C GLU A 327 6.78 0.65 -8.07
N VAL A 328 7.83 -0.16 -7.91
CA VAL A 328 8.95 0.16 -7.00
C VAL A 328 9.65 1.44 -7.46
N ALA A 329 9.91 1.61 -8.76
CA ALA A 329 10.51 2.84 -9.29
C ALA A 329 9.58 4.06 -9.12
N MET A 330 8.26 3.89 -9.22
CA MET A 330 7.29 4.94 -8.90
C MET A 330 7.36 5.36 -7.44
N ALA A 331 7.38 4.39 -6.52
CA ALA A 331 7.50 4.66 -5.08
C ALA A 331 8.82 5.35 -4.72
N GLN A 332 9.86 5.17 -5.54
CA GLN A 332 11.15 5.86 -5.43
C GLN A 332 11.21 7.20 -6.18
N GLU A 333 10.10 7.70 -6.70
CA GLU A 333 10.01 8.94 -7.48
C GLU A 333 10.93 8.94 -8.73
N GLN A 334 11.12 7.78 -9.36
CA GLN A 334 11.92 7.59 -10.57
C GLN A 334 11.02 7.31 -11.78
N PRO A 335 10.24 8.29 -12.27
CA PRO A 335 9.19 8.04 -13.24
C PRO A 335 9.72 7.64 -14.63
N VAL A 336 10.95 8.06 -14.99
CA VAL A 336 11.58 7.64 -16.26
C VAL A 336 11.88 6.14 -16.25
N LYS A 337 12.43 5.63 -15.15
CA LYS A 337 12.66 4.18 -15.00
C LYS A 337 11.36 3.41 -14.91
N ALA A 338 10.35 3.94 -14.21
CA ALA A 338 9.03 3.33 -14.17
C ALA A 338 8.44 3.16 -15.57
N LEU A 339 8.48 4.21 -16.41
CA LEU A 339 8.04 4.13 -17.81
C LEU A 339 8.83 3.09 -18.61
N GLN A 340 10.15 3.07 -18.47
CA GLN A 340 10.99 2.07 -19.13
C GLN A 340 10.56 0.64 -18.75
N ARG A 341 10.30 0.36 -17.47
CA ARG A 341 9.86 -0.96 -17.02
C ARG A 341 8.46 -1.32 -17.51
N CYS A 342 7.55 -0.34 -17.57
CA CYS A 342 6.24 -0.53 -18.21
C CYS A 342 6.40 -0.87 -19.71
N ASP A 343 7.28 -0.18 -20.43
CA ASP A 343 7.53 -0.43 -21.84
C ASP A 343 8.15 -1.82 -22.07
N GLU A 344 9.08 -2.25 -21.22
CA GLU A 344 9.64 -3.61 -21.24
C GLU A 344 8.56 -4.68 -20.99
N ALA A 345 7.64 -4.43 -20.05
CA ALA A 345 6.52 -5.33 -19.78
C ALA A 345 5.54 -5.40 -20.97
N LEU A 346 5.21 -4.26 -21.58
CA LEU A 346 4.31 -4.16 -22.73
C LEU A 346 4.95 -4.70 -24.02
N ALA A 347 6.27 -4.61 -24.18
CA ALA A 347 6.97 -5.25 -25.28
C ALA A 347 6.82 -6.79 -25.24
N ALA A 348 6.83 -7.37 -24.03
CA ALA A 348 6.60 -8.79 -23.84
C ALA A 348 5.10 -9.17 -23.85
N SER A 349 4.21 -8.25 -23.48
CA SER A 349 2.75 -8.46 -23.44
C SER A 349 2.00 -7.16 -23.75
N PRO A 350 1.75 -6.86 -25.05
CA PRO A 350 1.23 -5.56 -25.49
C PRO A 350 -0.14 -5.15 -24.94
N ASN A 351 -0.98 -6.13 -24.61
CA ASN A 351 -2.34 -5.91 -24.09
C ASN A 351 -2.44 -6.26 -22.60
N LEU A 352 -1.36 -6.16 -21.84
CA LEU A 352 -1.36 -6.40 -20.39
C LEU A 352 -2.08 -5.24 -19.69
N PRO A 353 -3.31 -5.42 -19.16
CA PRO A 353 -4.11 -4.31 -18.64
C PRO A 353 -3.42 -3.59 -17.49
N GLU A 354 -2.81 -4.32 -16.55
CA GLU A 354 -2.13 -3.72 -15.41
C GLU A 354 -0.95 -2.83 -15.84
N ALA A 355 -0.17 -3.25 -16.85
CA ALA A 355 0.95 -2.45 -17.34
C ALA A 355 0.50 -1.20 -18.12
N LEU A 356 -0.60 -1.30 -18.88
CA LEU A 356 -1.21 -0.15 -19.56
C LEU A 356 -1.71 0.89 -18.55
N VAL A 357 -2.39 0.43 -17.49
CA VAL A 357 -2.90 1.30 -16.40
C VAL A 357 -1.74 1.94 -15.63
N THR A 358 -0.74 1.17 -15.21
CA THR A 358 0.42 1.72 -14.50
C THR A 358 1.19 2.71 -15.36
N LYS A 359 1.41 2.43 -16.65
CA LYS A 359 2.03 3.41 -17.57
C LYS A 359 1.21 4.71 -17.63
N ALA A 360 -0.11 4.60 -17.77
CA ALA A 360 -1.01 5.76 -17.75
C ALA A 360 -0.89 6.56 -16.44
N LEU A 361 -0.86 5.89 -15.28
CA LEU A 361 -0.68 6.56 -13.98
C LEU A 361 0.66 7.30 -13.86
N VAL A 362 1.76 6.70 -14.34
CA VAL A 362 3.08 7.38 -14.36
C VAL A 362 3.03 8.62 -15.26
N LEU A 363 2.41 8.52 -16.44
CA LEU A 363 2.25 9.67 -17.34
C LEU A 363 1.38 10.77 -16.71
N ILE A 364 0.29 10.40 -16.03
CA ILE A 364 -0.58 11.33 -15.30
C ILE A 364 0.22 12.12 -14.24
N GLN A 365 1.06 11.45 -13.45
CA GLN A 365 1.90 12.12 -12.43
C GLN A 365 2.86 13.15 -13.05
N ARG A 366 3.29 12.92 -14.30
CA ARG A 366 4.22 13.81 -15.00
C ARG A 366 3.54 14.97 -15.71
N LEU A 367 2.22 14.94 -15.93
CA LEU A 367 1.50 15.95 -16.72
C LEU A 367 1.80 17.38 -16.25
N GLN A 368 1.86 17.61 -14.94
CA GLN A 368 2.11 18.94 -14.38
C GLN A 368 3.50 19.51 -14.75
N SER A 369 4.47 18.65 -15.04
CA SER A 369 5.85 19.04 -15.41
C SER A 369 6.04 19.32 -16.90
N LEU A 370 5.01 19.09 -17.73
CA LEU A 370 5.09 19.16 -19.19
C LEU A 370 4.58 20.51 -19.74
N THR A 371 5.05 20.87 -20.93
CA THR A 371 4.48 22.01 -21.68
C THR A 371 3.03 21.74 -22.06
N GLU A 372 2.27 22.76 -22.45
CA GLU A 372 0.86 22.60 -22.82
C GLU A 372 0.66 21.63 -24.00
N GLU A 373 1.47 21.77 -25.05
CA GLU A 373 1.48 20.86 -26.21
C GLU A 373 1.81 19.42 -25.80
N GLN A 374 2.83 19.23 -24.96
CA GLN A 374 3.21 17.92 -24.45
C GLN A 374 2.11 17.32 -23.54
N ARG A 375 1.42 18.14 -22.74
CA ARG A 375 0.30 17.71 -21.91
C ARG A 375 -0.86 17.21 -22.74
N GLU A 376 -1.20 17.90 -23.82
CA GLU A 376 -2.27 17.47 -24.73
C GLU A 376 -1.92 16.15 -25.41
N ALA A 377 -0.74 16.05 -26.01
CA ALA A 377 -0.27 14.83 -26.66
C ALA A 377 -0.21 13.64 -25.67
N THR A 378 0.30 13.87 -24.46
CA THR A 378 0.36 12.85 -23.40
C THR A 378 -1.04 12.47 -22.92
N GLY A 379 -1.98 13.42 -22.84
CA GLY A 379 -3.38 13.15 -22.49
C GLY A 379 -4.08 12.23 -23.50
N VAL A 380 -3.79 12.40 -24.79
CA VAL A 380 -4.27 11.50 -25.85
C VAL A 380 -3.65 10.10 -25.70
N GLU A 381 -2.34 10.02 -25.42
CA GLU A 381 -1.68 8.73 -25.14
C GLU A 381 -2.29 8.03 -23.94
N ILE A 382 -2.47 8.72 -22.81
CA ILE A 382 -3.09 8.17 -21.60
C ILE A 382 -4.49 7.64 -21.91
N SER A 383 -5.31 8.41 -22.63
CA SER A 383 -6.67 7.99 -23.01
C SER A 383 -6.65 6.69 -23.82
N ARG A 384 -5.76 6.60 -24.80
CA ARG A 384 -5.56 5.39 -25.61
C ARG A 384 -5.11 4.19 -24.77
N LEU A 385 -4.15 4.38 -23.86
CA LEU A 385 -3.67 3.30 -22.98
C LEU A 385 -4.80 2.73 -22.12
N LEU A 386 -5.62 3.60 -21.53
CA LEU A 386 -6.75 3.21 -20.69
C LEU A 386 -7.86 2.52 -21.48
N GLU A 387 -8.13 2.95 -22.72
CA GLU A 387 -9.08 2.27 -23.62
C GLU A 387 -8.60 0.87 -24.01
N LEU A 388 -7.30 0.72 -24.30
CA LEU A 388 -6.72 -0.60 -24.56
C LEU A 388 -6.81 -1.51 -23.34
N ALA A 389 -6.58 -0.97 -22.14
CA ALA A 389 -6.70 -1.73 -20.90
C ALA A 389 -8.14 -2.23 -20.69
N LEU A 390 -9.13 -1.33 -20.82
CA LEU A 390 -10.56 -1.64 -20.67
C LEU A 390 -11.08 -2.62 -21.74
N LYS A 391 -10.46 -2.65 -22.92
CA LYS A 391 -10.78 -3.63 -23.98
C LYS A 391 -10.18 -5.01 -23.69
N ALA A 392 -8.98 -5.04 -23.11
CA ALA A 392 -8.29 -6.28 -22.76
C ALA A 392 -8.89 -6.94 -21.51
N ASP A 393 -9.34 -6.15 -20.55
CA ASP A 393 -10.08 -6.57 -19.36
C ASP A 393 -11.19 -5.54 -19.10
N PRO A 394 -12.48 -5.94 -19.04
CA PRO A 394 -13.57 -5.02 -18.75
C PRO A 394 -13.51 -4.36 -17.36
N VAL A 395 -12.77 -4.92 -16.40
CA VAL A 395 -12.66 -4.41 -15.02
C VAL A 395 -11.19 -4.40 -14.55
N PRO A 396 -10.27 -3.74 -15.27
CA PRO A 396 -8.89 -3.66 -14.85
C PRO A 396 -8.79 -2.72 -13.64
N ALA A 397 -8.12 -3.19 -12.59
CA ALA A 397 -7.95 -2.41 -11.36
C ALA A 397 -7.38 -1.01 -11.67
N GLY A 398 -8.03 0.04 -11.17
CA GLY A 398 -7.56 1.42 -11.28
C GLY A 398 -7.78 2.10 -12.64
N ALA A 399 -8.17 1.40 -13.71
CA ALA A 399 -8.29 2.01 -15.05
C ALA A 399 -9.32 3.14 -15.10
N ARG A 400 -10.51 2.92 -14.52
CA ARG A 400 -11.58 3.93 -14.47
C ARG A 400 -11.23 5.10 -13.54
N ALA A 401 -10.56 4.82 -12.43
CA ALA A 401 -10.04 5.86 -11.54
C ALA A 401 -9.00 6.74 -12.24
N ALA A 402 -8.04 6.14 -12.96
CA ALA A 402 -7.04 6.86 -13.74
C ALA A 402 -7.68 7.70 -14.86
N LYS A 403 -8.70 7.18 -15.55
CA LYS A 403 -9.46 7.94 -16.56
C LYS A 403 -10.15 9.16 -15.94
N ALA A 404 -10.79 8.99 -14.78
CA ALA A 404 -11.41 10.09 -14.06
C ALA A 404 -10.38 11.12 -13.58
N GLN A 405 -9.20 10.68 -13.13
CA GLN A 405 -8.11 11.56 -12.77
C GLN A 405 -7.62 12.40 -13.95
N LEU A 406 -7.48 11.81 -15.15
CA LEU A 406 -7.18 12.56 -16.36
C LEU A 406 -8.26 13.61 -16.67
N LEU A 407 -9.55 13.25 -16.56
CA LEU A 407 -10.65 14.17 -16.77
C LEU A 407 -10.63 15.35 -15.78
N LEU A 408 -10.30 15.11 -14.51
CA LEU A 408 -10.14 16.16 -13.50
C LEU A 408 -8.97 17.10 -13.81
N ILE A 409 -7.83 16.57 -14.27
CA ILE A 409 -6.69 17.38 -14.71
C ILE A 409 -7.07 18.25 -15.92
N GLN A 410 -7.93 17.73 -16.79
CA GLN A 410 -8.52 18.46 -17.92
C GLN A 410 -9.66 19.41 -17.51
N LYS A 411 -9.92 19.58 -16.21
CA LYS A 411 -10.98 20.43 -15.64
C LYS A 411 -12.40 20.02 -16.03
N GLN A 412 -12.61 18.73 -16.32
CA GLN A 412 -13.91 18.15 -16.67
C GLN A 412 -14.56 17.48 -15.45
N ASP A 413 -14.67 18.21 -14.34
CA ASP A 413 -15.04 17.65 -13.03
C ASP A 413 -16.41 16.97 -13.00
N GLN A 414 -17.39 17.50 -13.73
CA GLN A 414 -18.72 16.91 -13.79
C GLN A 414 -18.73 15.61 -14.61
N VAL A 415 -17.94 15.57 -15.70
CA VAL A 415 -17.79 14.37 -16.53
C VAL A 415 -17.09 13.27 -15.73
N ALA A 416 -16.02 13.63 -15.01
CA ALA A 416 -15.31 12.71 -14.13
C ALA A 416 -16.21 12.14 -13.03
N GLU A 417 -16.98 12.99 -12.35
CA GLU A 417 -17.93 12.55 -11.31
C GLU A 417 -18.98 11.59 -11.87
N ASN A 418 -19.62 11.94 -12.99
CA ASN A 418 -20.65 11.11 -13.61
C ASN A 418 -20.07 9.75 -14.07
N PHE A 419 -18.87 9.77 -14.64
CA PHE A 419 -18.15 8.58 -15.06
C PHE A 419 -17.84 7.65 -13.88
N LEU A 420 -17.34 8.20 -12.77
CA LEU A 420 -17.07 7.44 -11.55
C LEU A 420 -18.33 6.91 -10.89
N ARG A 421 -19.42 7.70 -10.82
CA ARG A 421 -20.72 7.24 -10.31
C ARG A 421 -21.20 6.00 -11.09
N GLN A 422 -21.10 6.04 -12.42
CA GLN A 422 -21.48 4.93 -13.28
C GLN A 422 -20.57 3.71 -13.07
N ALA A 423 -19.25 3.92 -12.98
CA ALA A 423 -18.27 2.87 -12.70
C ALA A 423 -18.55 2.13 -11.38
N VAL A 424 -18.83 2.88 -10.31
CA VAL A 424 -19.17 2.33 -9.00
C VAL A 424 -20.48 1.57 -9.05
N LYS A 425 -21.48 2.09 -9.76
CA LYS A 425 -22.79 1.44 -9.91
C LYS A 425 -22.71 0.13 -10.67
N ASP A 426 -21.99 0.11 -11.79
CA ASP A 426 -21.96 -1.02 -12.72
C ASP A 426 -21.00 -2.13 -12.27
N HIS A 427 -19.88 -1.77 -11.64
CA HIS A 427 -18.79 -2.70 -11.36
C HIS A 427 -18.39 -2.80 -9.88
N LYS A 428 -18.88 -1.88 -9.02
CA LYS A 428 -18.51 -1.80 -7.60
C LYS A 428 -16.99 -1.80 -7.36
N GLU A 429 -16.24 -1.17 -8.26
CA GLU A 429 -14.77 -1.11 -8.19
C GLU A 429 -14.30 -0.24 -7.03
N LEU A 430 -13.41 -0.78 -6.19
CA LEU A 430 -12.87 -0.07 -5.03
C LEU A 430 -12.09 1.19 -5.43
N GLU A 431 -11.19 1.10 -6.41
CA GLU A 431 -10.36 2.24 -6.82
C GLU A 431 -11.21 3.38 -7.41
N ALA A 432 -12.28 3.05 -8.15
CA ALA A 432 -13.25 4.05 -8.63
C ALA A 432 -14.06 4.67 -7.48
N ALA A 433 -14.44 3.86 -6.49
CA ALA A 433 -15.15 4.34 -5.29
C ALA A 433 -14.28 5.27 -4.44
N LEU A 434 -12.99 4.95 -4.26
CA LEU A 434 -12.02 5.81 -3.56
C LEU A 434 -11.85 7.14 -4.28
N MET A 435 -11.67 7.11 -5.61
CA MET A 435 -11.56 8.33 -6.41
C MET A 435 -12.85 9.17 -6.33
N LEU A 436 -14.03 8.53 -6.37
CA LEU A 436 -15.30 9.23 -6.25
C LEU A 436 -15.49 9.86 -4.87
N ALA A 437 -15.11 9.14 -3.81
CA ALA A 437 -15.14 9.65 -2.45
C ALA A 437 -14.25 10.90 -2.31
N GLU A 438 -13.05 10.89 -2.90
CA GLU A 438 -12.15 12.05 -2.89
C GLU A 438 -12.72 13.23 -3.71
N VAL A 439 -13.37 12.95 -4.85
CA VAL A 439 -14.09 13.98 -5.62
C VAL A 439 -15.23 14.59 -4.80
N TYR A 440 -15.98 13.80 -4.04
CA TYR A 440 -17.03 14.34 -3.17
C TYR A 440 -16.47 15.16 -2.00
N ARG A 441 -15.39 14.69 -1.36
CA ARG A 441 -14.73 15.44 -0.28
C ARG A 441 -14.21 16.79 -0.76
N SER A 442 -13.54 16.84 -1.91
CA SER A 442 -13.06 18.12 -2.48
C SER A 442 -14.21 19.09 -2.82
N LYS A 443 -15.40 18.57 -3.14
CA LYS A 443 -16.64 19.34 -3.34
C LYS A 443 -17.43 19.61 -2.05
N LYS A 444 -16.89 19.30 -0.86
CA LYS A 444 -17.55 19.40 0.46
C LYS A 444 -18.84 18.58 0.60
N ARG A 445 -18.94 17.48 -0.14
CA ARG A 445 -20.07 16.52 -0.14
C ARG A 445 -19.70 15.27 0.65
N SER A 446 -19.14 15.43 1.85
CA SER A 446 -18.48 14.36 2.58
C SER A 446 -19.43 13.24 3.06
N ALA A 447 -20.72 13.54 3.25
CA ALA A 447 -21.77 12.51 3.45
C ALA A 447 -21.85 11.50 2.27
N GLU A 448 -21.82 11.99 1.02
CA GLU A 448 -21.87 11.13 -0.17
C GLU A 448 -20.56 10.32 -0.31
N ALA A 449 -19.43 10.89 0.09
CA ALA A 449 -18.14 10.18 0.09
C ALA A 449 -18.19 8.95 1.00
N ALA A 450 -18.69 9.10 2.23
CA ALA A 450 -18.87 7.99 3.16
C ALA A 450 -19.88 6.94 2.63
N GLN A 451 -20.99 7.39 2.01
CA GLN A 451 -22.00 6.48 1.43
C GLN A 451 -21.45 5.64 0.27
N VAL A 452 -20.59 6.21 -0.57
CA VAL A 452 -19.97 5.47 -1.68
C VAL A 452 -19.10 4.33 -1.16
N LEU A 453 -18.24 4.60 -0.18
CA LEU A 453 -17.34 3.59 0.41
C LEU A 453 -18.14 2.50 1.14
N GLN A 454 -19.23 2.89 1.82
CA GLN A 454 -20.18 1.95 2.41
C GLN A 454 -20.87 1.07 1.35
N GLY A 455 -21.35 1.67 0.25
CA GLY A 455 -22.14 0.99 -0.79
C GLY A 455 -21.36 -0.06 -1.58
N VAL A 456 -20.04 0.07 -1.66
CA VAL A 456 -19.16 -0.95 -2.27
C VAL A 456 -18.65 -2.00 -1.28
N ASN A 457 -19.10 -1.95 -0.02
CA ASN A 457 -18.56 -2.79 1.06
C ASN A 457 -17.03 -2.73 1.12
N ALA A 458 -16.47 -1.52 1.11
CA ALA A 458 -15.04 -1.32 1.00
C ALA A 458 -14.29 -2.04 2.15
N PRO A 459 -13.16 -2.70 1.85
CA PRO A 459 -12.42 -3.49 2.83
C PRO A 459 -11.84 -2.61 3.93
N LEU A 460 -12.10 -2.97 5.19
CA LEU A 460 -11.63 -2.23 6.37
C LEU A 460 -10.25 -2.69 6.87
N ASP A 461 -9.60 -3.63 6.18
CA ASP A 461 -8.20 -4.00 6.39
C ASP A 461 -7.22 -3.20 5.50
N ASP A 462 -7.73 -2.39 4.56
CA ASP A 462 -6.95 -1.43 3.77
C ASP A 462 -6.95 -0.05 4.46
N ALA A 463 -5.77 0.39 4.91
CA ALA A 463 -5.61 1.70 5.57
C ALA A 463 -6.00 2.88 4.69
N ARG A 464 -5.86 2.79 3.37
CA ARG A 464 -6.25 3.88 2.44
C ARG A 464 -7.76 4.08 2.48
N VAL A 465 -8.52 2.99 2.44
CA VAL A 465 -9.99 2.99 2.54
C VAL A 465 -10.42 3.57 3.88
N VAL A 466 -9.87 3.05 4.98
CA VAL A 466 -10.23 3.48 6.33
C VAL A 466 -9.91 4.97 6.50
N MET A 467 -8.74 5.42 6.04
CA MET A 467 -8.35 6.84 6.09
C MET A 467 -9.32 7.74 5.33
N THR A 468 -9.61 7.44 4.05
CA THR A 468 -10.54 8.25 3.24
C THR A 468 -11.94 8.27 3.84
N TRP A 469 -12.42 7.14 4.36
CA TRP A 469 -13.75 7.06 4.98
C TRP A 469 -13.82 7.79 6.32
N VAL A 470 -12.83 7.63 7.19
CA VAL A 470 -12.72 8.38 8.45
C VAL A 470 -12.68 9.88 8.16
N GLN A 471 -11.86 10.32 7.22
CA GLN A 471 -11.78 11.74 6.86
C GLN A 471 -13.12 12.26 6.31
N ALA A 472 -13.81 11.50 5.46
CA ALA A 472 -15.15 11.86 4.99
C ALA A 472 -16.16 12.02 6.16
N LEU A 473 -16.12 11.11 7.15
CA LEU A 473 -17.00 11.17 8.32
C LEU A 473 -16.65 12.36 9.23
N MET A 474 -15.36 12.68 9.39
CA MET A 474 -14.90 13.84 10.16
C MET A 474 -15.33 15.15 9.53
N GLU A 475 -15.18 15.30 8.21
CA GLU A 475 -15.63 16.47 7.46
C GLU A 475 -17.16 16.63 7.45
N ASP A 476 -17.89 15.52 7.52
CA ASP A 476 -19.35 15.49 7.67
C ASP A 476 -19.83 15.77 9.11
N GLY A 477 -18.91 15.96 10.06
CA GLY A 477 -19.23 16.23 11.47
C GLY A 477 -19.73 15.00 12.24
N LYS A 478 -19.32 13.80 11.84
CA LYS A 478 -19.70 12.51 12.47
C LYS A 478 -18.49 11.77 13.08
N PRO A 479 -17.83 12.34 14.10
CA PRO A 479 -16.66 11.72 14.73
C PRO A 479 -16.96 10.39 15.42
N ASP A 480 -18.16 10.21 15.98
CA ASP A 480 -18.56 8.95 16.62
C ASP A 480 -18.64 7.79 15.61
N ASN A 481 -19.21 8.03 14.43
CA ASN A 481 -19.25 7.04 13.35
C ASN A 481 -17.84 6.71 12.84
N ALA A 482 -16.94 7.70 12.81
CA ALA A 482 -15.55 7.50 12.42
C ALA A 482 -14.80 6.62 13.45
N LEU A 483 -15.04 6.83 14.75
CA LEU A 483 -14.52 5.96 15.81
C LEU A 483 -15.06 4.53 15.70
N GLU A 484 -16.37 4.35 15.48
CA GLU A 484 -16.97 3.01 15.30
C GLU A 484 -16.36 2.28 14.09
N LEU A 485 -16.12 3.01 13.00
CA LEU A 485 -15.46 2.46 11.81
C LEU A 485 -14.03 1.99 12.13
N LEU A 486 -13.27 2.80 12.88
CA LEU A 486 -11.90 2.47 13.30
C LEU A 486 -11.85 1.29 14.27
N GLU A 487 -12.84 1.15 15.14
CA GLU A 487 -12.98 -0.02 16.02
C GLU A 487 -13.24 -1.31 15.23
N LYS A 488 -14.04 -1.25 14.17
CA LYS A 488 -14.21 -2.39 13.25
C LYS A 488 -12.92 -2.68 12.47
N ALA A 489 -12.26 -1.65 11.99
CA ALA A 489 -11.03 -1.77 11.21
C ALA A 489 -9.88 -2.39 12.01
N ILE A 490 -9.72 -2.02 13.28
CA ILE A 490 -8.61 -2.53 14.12
C ILE A 490 -8.79 -4.02 14.47
N VAL A 491 -10.02 -4.53 14.53
CA VAL A 491 -10.27 -5.98 14.67
C VAL A 491 -9.81 -6.73 13.41
N LEU A 492 -10.04 -6.13 12.23
CA LEU A 492 -9.67 -6.73 10.95
C LEU A 492 -8.18 -6.60 10.64
N ALA A 493 -7.54 -5.53 11.09
CA ALA A 493 -6.12 -5.25 10.87
C ALA A 493 -5.43 -4.73 12.16
N PRO A 494 -5.26 -5.58 13.19
CA PRO A 494 -4.75 -5.17 14.51
C PRO A 494 -3.31 -4.67 14.45
N ASP A 495 -2.50 -5.18 13.51
CA ASP A 495 -1.10 -4.79 13.33
C ASP A 495 -0.94 -3.63 12.33
N ASN A 496 -2.04 -3.04 11.85
CA ASN A 496 -1.99 -1.91 10.92
C ASN A 496 -1.82 -0.60 11.70
N ARG A 497 -0.57 -0.13 11.72
CA ARG A 497 -0.15 1.06 12.45
C ARG A 497 -0.88 2.32 12.00
N THR A 498 -1.16 2.45 10.71
CA THR A 498 -1.87 3.62 10.16
C THR A 498 -3.29 3.68 10.71
N ILE A 499 -3.99 2.55 10.76
CA ILE A 499 -5.34 2.48 11.35
C ILE A 499 -5.30 2.78 12.85
N ALA A 500 -4.31 2.24 13.57
CA ALA A 500 -4.16 2.52 15.00
C ALA A 500 -3.80 4.00 15.29
N LEU A 501 -2.98 4.62 14.46
CA LEU A 501 -2.65 6.04 14.50
C LEU A 501 -3.88 6.92 14.27
N LEU A 502 -4.67 6.62 13.23
CA LEU A 502 -5.92 7.33 12.96
C LEU A 502 -6.88 7.25 14.15
N ARG A 503 -7.00 6.06 14.77
CA ARG A 503 -7.80 5.88 15.99
C ARG A 503 -7.29 6.69 17.17
N ALA A 504 -5.99 6.63 17.45
CA ALA A 504 -5.40 7.38 18.55
C ALA A 504 -5.60 8.89 18.37
N GLN A 505 -5.38 9.41 17.16
CA GLN A 505 -5.57 10.82 16.87
C GLN A 505 -7.02 11.25 17.05
N LEU A 506 -7.97 10.47 16.53
CA LEU A 506 -9.39 10.78 16.68
C LEU A 506 -9.87 10.70 18.14
N LEU A 507 -9.38 9.72 18.90
CA LEU A 507 -9.64 9.64 20.35
C LEU A 507 -9.10 10.86 21.09
N ALA A 508 -7.92 11.35 20.70
CA ALA A 508 -7.33 12.54 21.30
C ALA A 508 -8.16 13.80 21.01
N GLU A 509 -8.57 13.99 19.76
CA GLU A 509 -9.45 15.10 19.33
C GLU A 509 -10.82 15.04 20.02
N SER A 510 -11.32 13.84 20.31
CA SER A 510 -12.57 13.61 21.05
C SER A 510 -12.42 13.75 22.58
N GLY A 511 -11.25 14.17 23.08
CA GLY A 511 -10.96 14.33 24.50
C GLY A 511 -10.72 13.03 25.28
N LYS A 512 -10.76 11.87 24.60
CA LYS A 512 -10.50 10.54 25.19
C LYS A 512 -8.99 10.26 25.26
N ILE A 513 -8.25 11.16 25.92
CA ILE A 513 -6.77 11.16 25.93
C ILE A 513 -6.20 9.83 26.45
N LYS A 514 -6.78 9.25 27.52
CA LYS A 514 -6.31 7.98 28.08
C LYS A 514 -6.46 6.79 27.13
N GLU A 515 -7.59 6.72 26.43
CA GLU A 515 -7.83 5.68 25.41
C GLU A 515 -6.89 5.86 24.21
N SER A 516 -6.61 7.11 23.83
CA SER A 516 -5.63 7.45 22.79
C SER A 516 -4.22 6.98 23.17
N ILE A 517 -3.77 7.26 24.40
CA ILE A 517 -2.47 6.79 24.91
C ILE A 517 -2.39 5.27 24.85
N ALA A 518 -3.43 4.56 25.32
CA ALA A 518 -3.50 3.10 25.30
C ALA A 518 -3.46 2.54 23.87
N ALA A 519 -4.13 3.20 22.91
CA ALA A 519 -4.13 2.80 21.50
C ALA A 519 -2.75 2.88 20.84
N LEU A 520 -1.82 3.66 21.39
CA LEU A 520 -0.45 3.81 20.90
C LEU A 520 0.55 2.88 21.60
N GLU A 521 0.16 2.16 22.66
CA GLU A 521 1.05 1.26 23.39
C GLU A 521 1.50 0.09 22.50
N GLY A 522 2.79 -0.21 22.47
CA GLY A 522 3.38 -1.26 21.62
C GLY A 522 3.66 -0.83 20.18
N LEU A 523 3.18 0.33 19.73
CA LEU A 523 3.39 0.83 18.38
C LEU A 523 4.62 1.74 18.23
N GLN A 524 5.55 1.75 19.19
CA GLN A 524 6.75 2.59 19.14
C GLN A 524 7.90 1.96 18.33
N THR A 525 7.76 0.71 17.86
CA THR A 525 8.84 -0.05 17.20
C THR A 525 8.66 -0.09 15.69
N GLY A 526 9.46 0.61 14.88
CA GLY A 526 9.34 0.60 13.41
C GLY A 526 9.60 1.96 12.79
N GLU A 527 9.29 2.12 11.49
CA GLU A 527 9.49 3.35 10.69
C GLU A 527 8.87 4.59 11.33
N ASP A 528 7.58 4.54 11.66
CA ASP A 528 6.87 5.65 12.30
C ASP A 528 7.02 5.65 13.82
N GLY A 529 7.84 4.75 14.38
CA GLY A 529 7.95 4.53 15.81
C GLY A 529 8.34 5.78 16.59
N ASP A 530 9.24 6.58 16.03
CA ASP A 530 9.66 7.84 16.64
C ASP A 530 8.56 8.92 16.57
N GLN A 531 7.77 8.96 15.48
CA GLN A 531 6.64 9.88 15.34
C GLN A 531 5.52 9.49 16.32
N ILE A 532 5.21 8.20 16.41
CA ILE A 532 4.26 7.62 17.36
C ILE A 532 4.67 7.91 18.80
N ALA A 533 5.94 7.71 19.13
CA ALA A 533 6.47 8.01 20.46
C ALA A 533 6.40 9.51 20.78
N SER A 534 6.65 10.39 19.80
CA SER A 534 6.50 11.83 19.96
C SER A 534 5.03 12.24 20.18
N LEU A 535 4.08 11.64 19.45
CA LEU A 535 2.65 11.86 19.68
C LEU A 535 2.23 11.36 21.07
N GLN A 536 2.64 10.16 21.45
CA GLN A 536 2.34 9.60 22.77
C GLN A 536 2.88 10.47 23.90
N ALA A 537 4.10 11.02 23.78
CA ALA A 537 4.66 11.93 24.77
C ALA A 537 3.84 13.22 24.90
N GLN A 538 3.31 13.77 23.80
CA GLN A 538 2.42 14.92 23.82
C GLN A 538 1.09 14.61 24.53
N LEU A 539 0.51 13.44 24.25
CA LEU A 539 -0.73 13.00 24.90
C LEU A 539 -0.53 12.73 26.38
N LEU A 540 0.60 12.13 26.78
CA LEU A 540 0.97 11.92 28.18
C LEU A 540 1.18 13.26 28.92
N LEU A 541 1.75 14.26 28.25
CA LEU A 541 1.85 15.63 28.79
C LEU A 541 0.45 16.25 28.99
N GLN A 542 -0.49 16.04 28.06
CA GLN A 542 -1.88 16.50 28.20
C GLN A 542 -2.62 15.78 29.34
N ASP A 543 -2.41 14.47 29.53
CA ASP A 543 -2.99 13.69 30.65
C ASP A 543 -2.23 13.87 31.98
N ASN A 544 -1.29 14.82 32.03
CA ASN A 544 -0.47 15.16 33.20
C ASN A 544 0.45 14.03 33.72
N GLN A 545 0.80 13.05 32.86
CA GLN A 545 1.67 11.92 33.17
C GLN A 545 3.15 12.24 32.84
N MET A 546 3.73 13.21 33.57
CA MET A 546 5.03 13.79 33.27
C MET A 546 6.18 12.78 33.24
N ASP A 547 6.23 11.83 34.19
CA ASP A 547 7.32 10.85 34.26
C ASP A 547 7.35 9.90 33.05
N ARG A 548 6.16 9.45 32.61
CA ARG A 548 6.03 8.60 31.42
C ARG A 548 6.39 9.38 30.15
N ALA A 549 5.92 10.63 30.03
CA ALA A 549 6.28 11.50 28.91
C ALA A 549 7.81 11.72 28.83
N ALA A 550 8.45 12.01 29.97
CA ALA A 550 9.90 12.23 30.06
C ALA A 550 10.68 10.98 29.64
N ALA A 551 10.27 9.80 30.10
CA ALA A 551 10.94 8.54 29.76
C ALA A 551 10.96 8.27 28.25
N ILE A 552 9.88 8.62 27.54
CA ILE A 552 9.81 8.50 26.07
C ILE A 552 10.70 9.56 25.40
N LEU A 553 10.58 10.82 25.80
CA LEU A 553 11.32 11.92 25.19
C LEU A 553 12.84 11.81 25.39
N VAL A 554 13.32 11.30 26.52
CA VAL A 554 14.74 11.01 26.75
C VAL A 554 15.25 9.99 25.73
N LYS A 555 14.53 8.89 25.50
CA LYS A 555 14.90 7.89 24.50
C LYS A 555 14.91 8.47 23.09
N LEU A 556 13.90 9.29 22.75
CA LEU A 556 13.82 9.97 21.46
C LEU A 556 14.99 10.93 21.24
N ARG A 557 15.39 11.67 22.28
CA ARG A 557 16.48 12.64 22.19
C ARG A 557 17.85 11.99 22.02
N VAL A 558 18.08 10.79 22.57
CA VAL A 558 19.30 10.01 22.28
C VAL A 558 19.39 9.67 20.78
N LYS A 559 18.27 9.31 20.15
CA LYS A 559 18.22 9.02 18.71
C LYS A 559 18.31 10.28 17.84
N LYS A 560 17.66 11.36 18.28
CA LYS A 560 17.52 12.63 17.55
C LYS A 560 18.03 13.81 18.39
N PRO A 561 19.35 13.90 18.62
CA PRO A 561 19.91 14.90 19.52
C PRO A 561 19.73 16.34 19.03
N ALA A 562 19.64 16.55 17.71
CA ALA A 562 19.48 17.86 17.09
C ALA A 562 18.00 18.31 16.92
N ASP A 563 17.03 17.47 17.29
CA ASP A 563 15.62 17.82 17.13
C ASP A 563 15.17 18.80 18.23
N LYS A 564 15.07 20.08 17.85
CA LYS A 564 14.62 21.18 18.70
C LYS A 564 13.27 20.88 19.37
N LYS A 565 12.31 20.28 18.65
CA LYS A 565 10.96 20.03 19.16
C LYS A 565 10.99 19.03 20.30
N ILE A 566 11.74 17.93 20.14
CA ILE A 566 11.90 16.92 21.20
C ILE A 566 12.58 17.53 22.43
N ALA A 567 13.61 18.35 22.22
CA ALA A 567 14.34 18.99 23.32
C ALA A 567 13.46 19.97 24.12
N LEU A 568 12.69 20.83 23.44
CA LEU A 568 11.76 21.76 24.09
C LEU A 568 10.64 21.02 24.83
N LEU A 569 10.07 19.97 24.23
CA LEU A 569 9.06 19.16 24.91
C LEU A 569 9.58 18.53 26.20
N LEU A 570 10.84 18.07 26.20
CA LEU A 570 11.46 17.48 27.38
C LEU A 570 11.67 18.51 28.49
N VAL A 571 12.06 19.75 28.15
CA VAL A 571 12.12 20.86 29.12
C VAL A 571 10.74 21.13 29.71
N VAL A 572 9.69 21.21 28.88
CA VAL A 572 8.30 21.42 29.35
C VAL A 572 7.87 20.32 30.32
N VAL A 573 8.10 19.06 29.96
CA VAL A 573 7.70 17.91 30.77
C VAL A 573 8.45 17.88 32.11
N TRP A 574 9.77 18.14 32.11
CA TRP A 574 10.53 18.20 33.35
C TRP A 574 10.16 19.41 34.21
N ALA A 575 9.93 20.58 33.60
CA ALA A 575 9.52 21.77 34.32
C ALA A 575 8.16 21.60 35.02
N ARG A 576 7.19 21.01 34.32
CA ARG A 576 5.86 20.71 34.89
C ARG A 576 5.84 19.50 35.82
N GLY A 577 6.80 18.59 35.68
CA GLY A 577 6.98 17.39 36.52
C GLY A 577 7.91 17.59 37.72
N ASP A 578 8.20 18.84 38.11
CA ASP A 578 9.07 19.23 39.24
C ASP A 578 10.51 18.70 39.17
N LYS A 579 10.98 18.35 37.96
CA LYS A 579 12.37 17.94 37.68
C LYS A 579 13.20 19.13 37.23
N LEU A 580 13.13 20.20 38.03
CA LEU A 580 13.64 21.52 37.66
C LEU A 580 15.13 21.54 37.37
N ALA A 581 15.94 20.80 38.13
CA ALA A 581 17.39 20.72 37.89
C ALA A 581 17.74 20.13 36.51
N GLN A 582 16.98 19.12 36.07
CA GLN A 582 17.18 18.50 34.74
C GLN A 582 16.73 19.45 33.63
N ALA A 583 15.59 20.14 33.83
CA ALA A 583 15.11 21.16 32.91
C ALA A 583 16.09 22.33 32.79
N ASP A 584 16.65 22.82 33.90
CA ASP A 584 17.63 23.92 33.94
C ASP A 584 18.92 23.55 33.18
N GLN A 585 19.47 22.36 33.45
CA GLN A 585 20.67 21.87 32.78
C GLN A 585 20.45 21.77 31.27
N LEU A 586 19.31 21.23 30.85
CA LEU A 586 18.97 21.11 29.45
C LEU A 586 18.75 22.48 28.80
N ALA A 587 17.94 23.35 29.41
CA ALA A 587 17.68 24.69 28.91
C ALA A 587 18.99 25.47 28.67
N ALA A 588 19.93 25.41 29.61
CA ALA A 588 21.25 26.04 29.49
C ALA A 588 22.07 25.49 28.32
N GLN A 589 22.07 24.16 28.12
CA GLN A 589 22.72 23.52 26.98
C GLN A 589 22.12 23.98 25.65
N LEU A 590 20.79 24.00 25.52
CA LEU A 590 20.13 24.38 24.27
C LEU A 590 20.41 25.84 23.88
N VAL A 591 20.53 26.75 24.85
CA VAL A 591 20.93 28.15 24.61
C VAL A 591 22.40 28.24 24.21
N ALA A 592 23.29 27.53 24.91
CA ALA A 592 24.73 27.53 24.60
C ALA A 592 25.00 26.99 23.19
N ASP A 593 24.27 25.94 22.79
CA ASP A 593 24.36 25.31 21.47
C ASP A 593 23.59 26.09 20.39
N LYS A 594 22.96 27.23 20.74
CA LYS A 594 22.13 28.07 19.86
C LYS A 594 20.97 27.32 19.19
N VAL A 595 20.48 26.25 19.82
CA VAL A 595 19.33 25.46 19.36
C VAL A 595 18.02 26.20 19.62
N VAL A 596 17.95 26.94 20.72
CA VAL A 596 16.77 27.71 21.15
C VAL A 596 17.20 29.11 21.57
N ILE A 597 16.29 30.08 21.45
CA ILE A 597 16.51 31.43 21.98
C ILE A 597 16.01 31.53 23.43
N PRO A 598 16.60 32.38 24.28
CA PRO A 598 16.21 32.49 25.68
C PRO A 598 14.71 32.82 25.86
N MET A 599 14.11 33.63 24.98
CA MET A 599 12.68 33.93 24.99
C MET A 599 11.78 32.68 24.92
N GLU A 600 12.10 31.69 24.07
CA GLU A 600 11.29 30.45 23.95
C GLU A 600 11.26 29.64 25.25
N LEU A 601 12.39 29.62 25.97
CA LEU A 601 12.48 28.96 27.27
C LEU A 601 11.81 29.78 28.37
N ALA A 602 11.86 31.12 28.30
CA ALA A 602 11.15 31.99 29.22
C ALA A 602 9.65 31.72 29.17
N GLU A 603 9.05 31.60 27.98
CA GLU A 603 7.64 31.22 27.82
C GLU A 603 7.32 29.86 28.48
N ILE A 604 8.20 28.86 28.33
CA ILE A 604 8.05 27.55 28.97
C ILE A 604 8.08 27.68 30.50
N TRP A 605 9.01 28.47 31.04
CA TRP A 605 9.09 28.71 32.49
C TRP A 605 7.87 29.44 33.03
N LEU A 606 7.33 30.41 32.28
CA LEU A 606 6.08 31.10 32.63
C LEU A 606 4.89 30.12 32.66
N GLN A 607 4.76 29.27 31.64
CA GLN A 607 3.72 28.23 31.60
C GLN A 607 3.86 27.20 32.74
N ALA A 608 5.09 26.89 33.14
CA ALA A 608 5.39 26.02 34.28
C ALA A 608 5.26 26.74 35.64
N ARG A 609 4.82 28.01 35.66
CA ARG A 609 4.73 28.89 36.85
C ARG A 609 6.07 29.12 37.57
N GLN A 610 7.18 28.93 36.87
CA GLN A 610 8.53 29.16 37.37
C GLN A 610 8.99 30.59 37.07
N MET A 611 8.29 31.57 37.66
CA MET A 611 8.47 33.01 37.37
C MET A 611 9.90 33.49 37.58
N THR A 612 10.56 33.04 38.66
CA THR A 612 11.95 33.44 38.96
C THR A 612 12.93 33.03 37.87
N ARG A 613 12.75 31.84 37.28
CA ARG A 613 13.59 31.33 36.18
C ARG A 613 13.36 32.10 34.88
N ALA A 614 12.09 32.39 34.58
CA ALA A 614 11.73 33.20 33.41
C ALA A 614 12.39 34.59 33.48
N VAL A 615 12.28 35.27 34.63
CA VAL A 615 12.90 36.59 34.84
C VAL A 615 14.42 36.54 34.69
N ALA A 616 15.09 35.60 35.36
CA ALA A 616 16.55 35.50 35.28
C ALA A 616 17.06 35.24 33.85
N LEU A 617 16.30 34.46 33.06
CA LEU A 617 16.64 34.18 31.67
C LEU A 617 16.44 35.39 30.75
N LEU A 618 15.33 36.12 30.92
CA LEU A 618 15.03 37.34 30.17
C LEU A 618 15.99 38.48 30.52
N GLU A 619 16.39 38.64 31.78
CA GLU A 619 17.41 39.61 32.20
C GLU A 619 18.75 39.38 31.49
N LYS A 620 19.13 38.10 31.32
CA LYS A 620 20.36 37.72 30.60
C LYS A 620 20.26 38.00 29.11
N GLU A 621 19.09 37.76 28.51
CA GLU A 621 18.83 38.07 27.09
C GLU A 621 18.90 39.58 26.82
N LEU A 622 18.39 40.39 27.75
CA LEU A 622 18.39 41.85 27.63
C LEU A 622 19.79 42.49 27.70
N ALA A 623 20.81 41.71 28.08
CA ALA A 623 22.21 42.13 28.03
C ALA A 623 22.82 42.05 26.61
N VAL A 624 22.11 41.45 25.64
CA VAL A 624 22.48 41.41 24.22
C VAL A 624 22.05 42.73 23.55
N ASP A 625 22.90 43.31 22.70
CA ASP A 625 22.63 44.59 22.01
C ASP A 625 22.51 44.36 20.48
N PRO A 626 21.34 44.65 19.85
CA PRO A 626 20.11 45.17 20.44
C PRO A 626 19.26 44.08 21.14
N PRO A 627 18.52 44.41 22.21
CA PRO A 627 17.67 43.46 22.93
C PRO A 627 16.42 43.11 22.13
N ASP A 628 15.87 41.90 22.34
CA ASP A 628 14.58 41.51 21.74
C ASP A 628 13.44 42.35 22.36
N PRO A 629 12.70 43.14 21.55
CA PRO A 629 11.55 43.91 22.04
C PRO A 629 10.53 43.07 22.79
N LYS A 630 10.31 41.82 22.38
CA LYS A 630 9.35 40.92 23.02
C LYS A 630 9.84 40.50 24.40
N ALA A 631 11.11 40.12 24.52
CA ALA A 631 11.74 39.78 25.81
C ALA A 631 11.72 40.97 26.79
N ALA A 632 11.97 42.19 26.29
CA ALA A 632 11.89 43.41 27.09
C ALA A 632 10.47 43.67 27.61
N ALA A 633 9.45 43.56 26.73
CA ALA A 633 8.04 43.72 27.09
C ALA A 633 7.60 42.68 28.13
N THR A 634 7.89 41.40 27.89
CA THR A 634 7.55 40.32 28.81
C THR A 634 8.21 40.50 30.18
N LEU A 635 9.49 40.88 30.23
CA LEU A 635 10.18 41.14 31.50
C LEU A 635 9.57 42.31 32.28
N ALA A 636 9.19 43.39 31.58
CA ALA A 636 8.53 44.54 32.21
C ALA A 636 7.18 44.15 32.82
N VAL A 637 6.35 43.39 32.09
CA VAL A 637 5.08 42.84 32.61
C VAL A 637 5.34 41.96 33.83
N MET A 638 6.37 41.10 33.80
CA MET A 638 6.72 40.26 34.94
C MET A 638 7.13 41.07 36.17
N TYR A 639 7.88 42.16 36.02
CA TYR A 639 8.19 43.05 37.13
C TYR A 639 6.93 43.70 37.71
N VAL A 640 6.00 44.15 36.87
CA VAL A 640 4.72 44.71 37.32
C VAL A 640 3.92 43.67 38.12
N MET A 641 3.81 42.43 37.63
CA MET A 641 3.12 41.35 38.34
C MET A 641 3.76 41.00 39.69
N GLN A 642 5.08 41.18 39.82
CA GLN A 642 5.81 40.99 41.09
C GLN A 642 5.70 42.19 42.04
N GLY A 643 4.92 43.23 41.69
CA GLY A 643 4.85 44.48 42.44
C GLY A 643 6.09 45.37 42.32
N ARG A 644 7.03 45.00 41.45
CA ARG A 644 8.30 45.69 41.20
C ARG A 644 8.13 46.79 40.15
N LYS A 645 7.16 47.69 40.37
CA LYS A 645 6.83 48.80 39.44
C LYS A 645 8.05 49.66 39.09
N ALA A 646 8.92 49.92 40.08
CA ALA A 646 10.13 50.71 39.87
C ALA A 646 11.10 50.04 38.86
N ASP A 647 11.23 48.71 38.93
CA ASP A 647 12.09 47.96 38.02
C ASP A 647 11.52 47.91 36.60
N ALA A 648 10.18 47.85 36.46
CA ALA A 648 9.50 47.94 35.17
C ALA A 648 9.74 49.29 34.49
N LEU A 649 9.62 50.40 35.23
CA LEU A 649 9.90 51.75 34.71
C LEU A 649 11.38 51.94 34.37
N ALA A 650 12.29 51.45 35.22
CA ALA A 650 13.72 51.49 34.96
C ALA A 650 14.09 50.69 33.69
N LEU A 651 13.46 49.53 33.50
CA LEU A 651 13.61 48.72 32.29
C LEU A 651 13.09 49.44 31.05
N ARG A 652 11.91 50.07 31.14
CA ARG A 652 11.31 50.88 30.07
C ARG A 652 12.28 51.96 29.59
N ASP A 653 12.84 52.72 30.52
CA ASP A 653 13.71 53.86 30.21
C ASP A 653 15.08 53.41 29.67
N LYS A 654 15.59 52.26 30.13
CA LYS A 654 16.89 51.71 29.70
C LYS A 654 16.83 50.97 28.37
N ALA A 655 15.77 50.19 28.13
CA ALA A 655 15.65 49.33 26.95
C ALA A 655 15.06 50.07 25.73
N ALA A 656 14.10 51.00 25.93
CA ALA A 656 13.43 51.68 24.82
C ALA A 656 14.39 52.35 23.81
N PRO A 657 15.45 53.08 24.22
CA PRO A 657 16.37 53.69 23.26
C PRO A 657 17.10 52.70 22.35
N LYS A 658 17.23 51.43 22.78
CA LYS A 658 17.91 50.37 22.04
C LYS A 658 17.00 49.59 21.10
N LEU A 659 15.68 49.78 21.19
CA LEU A 659 14.68 49.06 20.40
C LEU A 659 14.31 49.74 19.07
N GLY A 660 14.93 50.91 18.77
CA GLY A 660 14.70 51.65 17.53
C GLY A 660 13.22 51.99 17.32
N ASP A 661 12.68 51.65 16.15
CA ASP A 661 11.30 51.96 15.75
C ASP A 661 10.23 51.32 16.67
N LYS A 662 10.59 50.32 17.48
CA LYS A 662 9.70 49.66 18.45
C LYS A 662 9.72 50.30 19.84
N ALA A 663 10.50 51.36 20.06
CA ALA A 663 10.64 52.00 21.36
C ALA A 663 9.31 52.52 21.92
N ASP A 664 8.48 53.14 21.07
CA ASP A 664 7.22 53.75 21.50
C ASP A 664 6.14 52.70 21.79
N GLU A 665 6.08 51.64 20.98
CA GLU A 665 5.21 50.48 21.23
C GLU A 665 5.56 49.80 22.56
N PHE A 666 6.85 49.58 22.81
CA PHE A 666 7.32 49.00 24.08
C PHE A 666 6.99 49.89 25.28
N ARG A 667 7.25 51.21 25.21
CA ARG A 667 6.89 52.15 26.29
C ARG A 667 5.41 52.08 26.64
N LYS A 668 4.57 52.11 25.61
CA LYS A 668 3.12 52.04 25.75
C LYS A 668 2.69 50.73 26.42
N ALA A 669 3.25 49.59 26.01
CA ALA A 669 2.96 48.30 26.62
C ALA A 669 3.31 48.26 28.12
N VAL A 670 4.45 48.83 28.52
CA VAL A 670 4.83 48.91 29.95
C VAL A 670 3.87 49.79 30.74
N ASP A 671 3.49 50.95 30.19
CA ASP A 671 2.58 51.90 30.84
C ASP A 671 1.17 51.32 31.01
N GLU A 672 0.67 50.61 30.00
CA GLU A 672 -0.61 49.90 30.03
C GLU A 672 -0.60 48.77 31.07
N ALA A 673 0.49 47.98 31.13
CA ALA A 673 0.62 46.91 32.13
C ALA A 673 0.61 47.46 33.57
N ILE A 674 1.31 48.58 33.81
CA ILE A 674 1.31 49.26 35.12
C ILE A 674 -0.09 49.75 35.47
N ALA A 675 -0.78 50.42 34.52
CA ALA A 675 -2.12 50.94 34.73
C ALA A 675 -3.12 49.83 35.05
N ALA A 676 -3.06 48.72 34.31
CA ALA A 676 -3.91 47.55 34.54
C ALA A 676 -3.70 46.95 35.94
N ALA A 677 -2.44 46.80 36.38
CA ALA A 677 -2.12 46.28 37.71
C ALA A 677 -2.59 47.21 38.84
N GLU A 678 -2.53 48.53 38.65
CA GLU A 678 -3.03 49.50 39.62
C GLU A 678 -4.56 49.50 39.73
N ASP A 679 -5.26 49.38 38.61
CA ASP A 679 -6.72 49.30 38.59
C ASP A 679 -7.23 47.98 39.19
N GLU A 680 -6.55 46.86 38.94
CA GLU A 680 -6.86 45.60 39.60
C GLU A 680 -6.64 45.66 41.12
N LYS A 681 -5.55 46.31 41.56
CA LYS A 681 -5.28 46.53 42.99
C LYS A 681 -6.36 47.39 43.66
N LYS A 682 -6.92 48.39 42.95
CA LYS A 682 -8.06 49.18 43.43
C LYS A 682 -9.35 48.36 43.52
N GLN A 683 -9.57 47.44 42.58
CA GLN A 683 -10.79 46.62 42.52
C GLN A 683 -10.82 45.49 43.56
N ARG A 684 -9.67 44.88 43.88
CA ARG A 684 -9.61 43.74 44.84
C ARG A 684 -9.58 44.15 46.31
N GLY A 685 -9.33 45.42 46.64
CA GLY A 685 -9.14 45.88 48.02
C GLY A 685 -7.83 45.35 48.63
N GLU A 686 -7.22 46.11 49.54
CA GLU A 686 -5.83 45.92 50.02
C GLU A 686 -5.52 44.58 50.74
N ALA A 687 -6.47 43.65 50.87
CA ALA A 687 -6.37 42.52 51.80
C ALA A 687 -6.32 41.10 51.20
N ASP A 688 -6.37 40.90 49.87
CA ASP A 688 -6.30 39.55 49.29
C ASP A 688 -5.35 39.48 48.08
N VAL A 689 -4.04 39.60 48.36
CA VAL A 689 -2.96 39.38 47.37
C VAL A 689 -2.40 37.97 47.56
N GLY A 690 -3.25 36.97 47.34
CA GLY A 690 -2.84 35.56 47.30
C GLY A 690 -2.74 35.05 45.85
N ASP A 691 -1.50 34.93 45.34
CA ASP A 691 -0.97 34.01 44.32
C ASP A 691 -1.78 33.60 43.06
N LYS A 692 -2.87 34.31 42.71
CA LYS A 692 -3.65 34.03 41.50
C LYS A 692 -3.25 34.98 40.38
N PRO A 693 -2.64 34.49 39.28
CA PRO A 693 -2.33 35.33 38.11
C PRO A 693 -3.63 35.86 37.50
N SER A 694 -3.67 37.16 37.28
CA SER A 694 -4.80 37.88 36.68
C SER A 694 -4.67 38.01 35.16
N GLU A 695 -5.68 38.65 34.54
CA GLU A 695 -5.83 38.90 33.09
C GLU A 695 -4.61 39.58 32.43
N ILE A 696 -3.64 40.07 33.21
CA ILE A 696 -2.35 40.64 32.78
C ILE A 696 -1.51 39.66 31.93
N LEU A 697 -1.68 38.35 32.10
CA LEU A 697 -0.95 37.34 31.29
C LEU A 697 -1.49 37.18 29.86
N ALA A 698 -2.69 37.69 29.57
CA ALA A 698 -3.32 37.62 28.24
C ALA A 698 -3.11 38.88 27.39
N LEU A 699 -2.67 39.99 28.02
CA LEU A 699 -2.16 41.21 27.37
C LEU A 699 -0.66 41.04 27.06
#